data_AF-A0A8H5TDU4-F1
#
_entry.id   AF-A0A8H5TDU4-F1
#
_cell.length_a   1.000
_cell.length_b   1.000
_cell.length_c   1.000
_cell.angle_alpha   90.00
_cell.angle_beta   90.00
_cell.angle_gamma   90.00
#
_symmetry.space_group_name_H-M   'P 1'
#
loop_
_entity.id
_entity.type
_entity.pdbx_description
1 polymer ?
#
loop_
_entity_poly.entity_id
_entity_poly.type
_entity_poly.pdbx_seq_one_letter_code
_entity_poly.pdbx_strand_id
1 'polypeptide(L)'
;MAQNKLVHVGWKRVAWPELRIQRLETSRERLPSSIESLRADIRNHAYTLLRKYNLLYRDEDGDINEVLLEMRQQHLEPGTAQPTIIIIARWSSDKTVAFRNLAQEMVAWLAEWTSNVSHRINVEITAPENVQTIYYGAVGDRALSKAWDSTRKSIRTLLDSLQNTRGSLTCLALHKYGVNPDINANPPTVYISMDHCSDESGWHYVATCVKRLLDKQGWNHVQVHIEHNLNMFYTFRLLPTIDSKAARIKDGLENNKRITSEYSNVVHIGDDIGAARYVDVTNMKNLERDPGLGTLGCFVQIKTTNHQEWRTFILTNYHVARPAFEGFKLEMKGTKSVPAAPEKNTDLWYVDNNGYSPGNKHNLKGQVHGMESPSRTKHNFTITMLKDAIAGMEESLGHFQATNGQQNIRAITTLRSRITTLKAEMRRKIAFFEAGKQAVGKIFLCPGFLRKSNGRRMDWALISVDKSRAWSNSLPGVDDWIHMSEDAKPSHTYSVPIKDPSRSLEEPKDLGRVYKFGTVTKGTTGDYSHDQEDVMLRDDEHLDEAGRYQLRVYKRWHLWVYAVVGIIIQGGVLVYFGFVTQYRSLRFEKEGSPVEGYAVPLAITGSVLLMIGMLICSRVVESGSNEIVHEVTDASTERTTALAMVCLQKQRTVADQFFQSAVIYPETPRFQVCASTRAIGNDGKQADHATAGRHKPGRHGGEQEKTDEAADWLLKTLTSLGTFVSLLGIGGQFTGLRGMHWTA
;
A
#
# COMPACT_ATOMS: atom_id res chain seq x y z
N MET A 1 -2.86 -42.33 -0.85
CA MET A 1 -2.60 -41.16 -1.73
C MET A 1 -1.23 -40.62 -1.39
N ALA A 2 -0.27 -40.68 -2.32
CA ALA A 2 1.07 -40.14 -2.11
C ALA A 2 0.98 -38.61 -2.02
N GLN A 3 0.96 -38.07 -0.79
CA GLN A 3 1.13 -36.63 -0.57
C GLN A 3 2.47 -36.22 -1.19
N ASN A 4 2.45 -35.21 -2.06
CA ASN A 4 3.66 -34.61 -2.60
C ASN A 4 4.58 -34.22 -1.42
N LYS A 5 5.68 -34.96 -1.20
CA LYS A 5 6.72 -34.69 -0.20
C LYS A 5 7.62 -33.52 -0.63
N LEU A 6 7.09 -32.58 -1.41
CA LEU A 6 7.87 -31.47 -1.94
C LEU A 6 8.07 -30.45 -0.82
N VAL A 7 9.33 -30.23 -0.46
CA VAL A 7 9.71 -29.16 0.47
C VAL A 7 9.86 -27.87 -0.33
N HIS A 8 9.23 -26.82 0.18
CA HIS A 8 9.24 -25.49 -0.43
C HIS A 8 10.36 -24.64 0.16
N VAL A 9 11.02 -23.85 -0.67
CA VAL A 9 12.09 -22.94 -0.24
C VAL A 9 11.67 -21.52 -0.54
N GLY A 10 11.72 -20.67 0.48
CA GLY A 10 11.51 -19.22 0.39
C GLY A 10 12.79 -18.46 0.75
N TRP A 11 12.68 -17.14 0.85
CA TRP A 11 13.79 -16.32 1.33
C TRP A 11 13.98 -16.53 2.83
N LYS A 12 15.21 -16.89 3.23
CA LYS A 12 15.56 -17.13 4.63
C LYS A 12 14.72 -18.22 5.34
N ARG A 13 13.98 -19.05 4.59
CA ARG A 13 13.19 -20.14 5.18
C ARG A 13 12.95 -21.33 4.24
N VAL A 14 12.70 -22.48 4.85
CA VAL A 14 12.28 -23.72 4.21
C VAL A 14 11.03 -24.21 4.92
N ALA A 15 10.01 -24.65 4.17
CA ALA A 15 8.76 -25.09 4.75
C ALA A 15 8.19 -26.34 4.07
N TRP A 16 7.47 -27.14 4.84
CA TRP A 16 6.62 -28.22 4.37
C TRP A 16 5.32 -28.22 5.17
N PRO A 17 4.17 -28.49 4.54
CA PRO A 17 3.96 -28.81 3.13
C PRO A 17 3.88 -27.60 2.21
N GLU A 18 3.80 -26.40 2.78
CA GLU A 18 3.51 -25.19 2.04
C GLU A 18 4.32 -24.05 2.65
N LEU A 19 4.68 -23.09 1.80
CA LEU A 19 5.35 -21.88 2.22
C LEU A 19 4.30 -20.88 2.72
N ARG A 20 3.88 -21.02 3.98
CA ARG A 20 2.82 -20.18 4.57
C ARG A 20 3.24 -18.71 4.61
N ILE A 21 2.35 -17.83 4.16
CA ILE A 21 2.55 -16.38 4.14
C ILE A 21 2.79 -15.86 5.57
N GLN A 22 3.89 -15.12 5.76
CA GLN A 22 4.22 -14.41 7.00
C GLN A 22 3.53 -13.03 7.06
N ARG A 23 3.30 -12.44 8.23
CA ARG A 23 3.68 -12.90 9.59
C ARG A 23 2.70 -13.94 10.15
N LEU A 24 3.26 -15.04 10.67
CA LEU A 24 2.53 -16.03 11.46
C LEU A 24 2.59 -15.67 12.96
N GLU A 25 1.50 -15.93 13.67
CA GLU A 25 1.39 -15.74 15.12
C GLU A 25 1.06 -17.05 15.82
N THR A 26 1.49 -17.15 17.08
CA THR A 26 1.14 -18.28 17.94
C THR A 26 -0.35 -18.17 18.32
N SER A 27 -1.11 -19.21 18.00
CA SER A 27 -2.52 -19.31 18.30
C SER A 27 -2.76 -19.47 19.80
N ARG A 28 -3.96 -19.09 20.25
CA ARG A 28 -4.45 -19.39 21.60
C ARG A 28 -4.98 -20.82 21.73
N GLU A 29 -5.18 -21.51 20.61
CA GLU A 29 -5.58 -22.91 20.60
C GLU A 29 -4.48 -23.78 21.20
N ARG A 30 -4.88 -24.75 22.02
CA ARG A 30 -3.94 -25.71 22.60
C ARG A 30 -3.53 -26.71 21.53
N LEU A 31 -2.27 -27.14 21.56
CA LEU A 31 -1.82 -28.27 20.76
C LEU A 31 -2.63 -29.52 21.11
N PRO A 32 -3.01 -30.34 20.12
CA PRO A 32 -3.64 -31.64 20.39
C PRO A 32 -2.74 -32.50 21.28
N SER A 33 -3.32 -33.18 22.27
CA SER A 33 -2.55 -33.95 23.27
C SER A 33 -1.63 -35.01 22.63
N SER A 34 -2.05 -35.61 21.50
CA SER A 34 -1.25 -36.59 20.75
C SER A 34 -0.02 -36.00 20.06
N ILE A 35 -0.02 -34.69 19.79
CA ILE A 35 1.13 -33.97 19.22
C ILE A 35 2.00 -33.43 20.34
N GLU A 36 1.39 -32.96 21.43
CA GLU A 36 2.10 -32.45 22.60
C GLU A 36 3.04 -33.51 23.20
N SER A 37 2.61 -34.79 23.21
CA SER A 37 3.47 -35.91 23.67
C SER A 37 4.73 -36.09 22.82
N LEU A 38 4.76 -35.63 21.57
CA LEU A 38 5.91 -35.76 20.66
C LEU A 38 6.94 -34.63 20.85
N ARG A 39 6.68 -33.63 21.70
CA ARG A 39 7.52 -32.42 21.84
C ARG A 39 9.00 -32.75 22.09
N ALA A 40 9.26 -33.69 23.02
CA ALA A 40 10.63 -34.07 23.37
C ALA A 40 11.33 -34.80 22.22
N ASP A 41 10.63 -35.72 21.56
CA ASP A 41 11.16 -36.51 20.44
C ASP A 41 11.45 -35.64 19.22
N ILE A 42 10.51 -34.75 18.85
CA ILE A 42 10.67 -33.74 17.79
C ILE A 42 11.93 -32.91 18.04
N ARG A 43 12.07 -32.39 19.27
CA ARG A 43 13.21 -31.54 19.63
C ARG A 43 14.53 -32.31 19.51
N ASN A 44 14.61 -33.52 20.05
CA ASN A 44 15.82 -34.34 20.01
C ASN A 44 16.20 -34.74 18.57
N HIS A 45 15.22 -35.10 17.76
CA HIS A 45 15.43 -35.46 16.35
C HIS A 45 15.89 -34.24 15.53
N ALA A 46 15.25 -33.08 15.70
CA ALA A 46 15.67 -31.84 15.04
C ALA A 46 17.13 -31.48 15.37
N TYR A 47 17.56 -31.58 16.63
CA TYR A 47 18.96 -31.35 17.00
C TYR A 47 19.93 -32.38 16.39
N THR A 48 19.51 -33.63 16.25
CA THR A 48 20.30 -34.67 15.57
C THR A 48 20.53 -34.31 14.11
N LEU A 49 19.47 -33.86 13.41
CA LEU A 49 19.56 -33.42 12.02
C LEU A 49 20.38 -32.12 11.87
N LEU A 50 20.21 -31.16 12.78
CA LEU A 50 21.01 -29.92 12.78
C LEU A 50 22.50 -30.23 12.88
N ARG A 51 22.91 -31.21 13.70
CA ARG A 51 24.30 -31.68 13.76
C ARG A 51 24.73 -32.37 12.47
N LYS A 52 23.91 -33.30 11.96
CA LYS A 52 24.17 -34.05 10.72
C LYS A 52 24.45 -33.14 9.52
N TYR A 53 23.69 -32.05 9.39
CA TYR A 53 23.79 -31.11 8.28
C TYR A 53 24.71 -29.91 8.55
N ASN A 54 25.44 -29.90 9.67
CA ASN A 54 26.32 -28.79 10.08
C ASN A 54 25.60 -27.43 10.12
N LEU A 55 24.37 -27.45 10.66
CA LEU A 55 23.48 -26.30 10.85
C LEU A 55 23.30 -25.95 12.33
N LEU A 56 23.77 -26.81 13.24
CA LEU A 56 23.82 -26.50 14.66
C LEU A 56 24.83 -25.37 14.88
N TYR A 57 24.38 -24.25 15.44
CA TYR A 57 25.27 -23.20 15.93
C TYR A 57 25.18 -23.10 17.45
N ARG A 58 26.23 -22.51 18.03
CA ARG A 58 26.26 -22.04 19.41
C ARG A 58 26.69 -20.59 19.36
N ASP A 59 25.93 -19.68 19.96
CA ASP A 59 26.34 -18.27 20.07
C ASP A 59 27.28 -18.03 21.26
N GLU A 60 27.64 -16.76 21.48
CA GLU A 60 28.60 -16.35 22.51
C GLU A 60 28.09 -16.63 23.93
N ASP A 61 26.76 -16.65 24.11
CA ASP A 61 26.08 -16.92 25.37
C ASP A 61 25.88 -18.44 25.62
N GLY A 62 26.27 -19.26 24.63
CA GLY A 62 26.15 -20.72 24.70
C GLY A 62 24.79 -21.26 24.24
N ASP A 63 23.91 -20.37 23.77
CA ASP A 63 22.60 -20.74 23.24
C ASP A 63 22.73 -21.41 21.88
N ILE A 64 21.85 -22.38 21.65
CA ILE A 64 21.79 -23.18 20.42
C ILE A 64 20.52 -22.84 19.65
N ASN A 65 20.40 -23.37 18.44
CA ASN A 65 19.17 -23.28 17.64
C ASN A 65 17.90 -23.56 18.47
N GLU A 66 16.92 -22.68 18.41
CA GLU A 66 15.64 -22.91 19.08
C GLU A 66 14.76 -23.83 18.25
N VAL A 67 14.17 -24.85 18.87
CA VAL A 67 13.21 -25.78 18.24
C VAL A 67 11.91 -25.74 19.01
N LEU A 68 10.88 -25.17 18.39
CA LEU A 68 9.56 -24.95 18.96
C LEU A 68 8.52 -25.86 18.31
N LEU A 69 7.49 -26.18 19.07
CA LEU A 69 6.28 -26.83 18.59
C LEU A 69 5.10 -26.04 19.13
N GLU A 70 4.37 -25.40 18.22
CA GLU A 70 3.31 -24.44 18.53
C GLU A 70 2.14 -24.56 17.54
N MET A 71 0.95 -24.14 17.96
CA MET A 71 -0.13 -23.84 17.03
C MET A 71 0.15 -22.49 16.36
N ARG A 72 0.35 -22.47 15.04
CA ARG A 72 0.64 -21.24 14.29
C ARG A 72 -0.50 -20.91 13.35
N GLN A 73 -0.91 -19.64 13.32
CA GLN A 73 -1.98 -19.11 12.48
C GLN A 73 -1.53 -17.86 11.72
N GLN A 74 -2.18 -17.56 10.60
CA GLN A 74 -2.06 -16.28 9.92
C GLN A 74 -2.70 -15.16 10.75
N HIS A 75 -2.12 -13.96 10.65
CA HIS A 75 -2.63 -12.78 11.35
C HIS A 75 -4.09 -12.51 10.97
N LEU A 76 -4.96 -12.32 11.96
CA LEU A 76 -6.43 -12.13 11.81
C LEU A 76 -7.22 -13.33 11.27
N GLU A 77 -6.58 -14.48 11.03
CA GLU A 77 -7.24 -15.66 10.45
C GLU A 77 -7.08 -16.89 11.36
N PRO A 78 -7.79 -16.94 12.50
CA PRO A 78 -7.65 -18.03 13.46
C PRO A 78 -8.00 -19.41 12.87
N GLY A 79 -8.87 -19.48 11.87
CA GLY A 79 -9.19 -20.74 11.17
C GLY A 79 -8.02 -21.38 10.42
N THR A 80 -6.88 -20.70 10.31
CA THR A 80 -5.64 -21.23 9.72
C THR A 80 -4.69 -21.83 10.76
N ALA A 81 -5.11 -21.93 12.03
CA ALA A 81 -4.28 -22.47 13.12
C ALA A 81 -3.91 -23.93 12.85
N GLN A 82 -2.61 -24.23 12.86
CA GLN A 82 -2.10 -25.58 12.61
C GLN A 82 -0.85 -25.86 13.46
N PRO A 83 -0.66 -27.12 13.91
CA PRO A 83 0.57 -27.54 14.58
C PRO A 83 1.78 -27.32 13.66
N THR A 84 2.77 -26.57 14.14
CA THR A 84 3.96 -26.23 13.36
C THR A 84 5.21 -26.42 14.22
N ILE A 85 6.16 -27.18 13.68
CA ILE A 85 7.52 -27.30 14.19
C ILE A 85 8.32 -26.15 13.59
N ILE A 86 8.88 -25.30 14.45
CA ILE A 86 9.67 -24.14 14.06
C ILE A 86 11.11 -24.41 14.47
N ILE A 87 12.02 -24.47 13.51
CA ILE A 87 13.46 -24.61 13.74
C ILE A 87 14.10 -23.27 13.39
N ILE A 88 14.56 -22.55 14.42
CA ILE A 88 15.23 -21.26 14.25
C ILE A 88 16.71 -21.52 14.01
N ALA A 89 17.21 -21.12 12.84
CA ALA A 89 18.58 -21.39 12.44
C ALA A 89 19.20 -20.21 11.68
N ARG A 90 20.44 -19.86 12.01
CA ARG A 90 21.20 -18.81 11.32
C ARG A 90 21.28 -19.14 9.83
N TRP A 91 20.64 -18.29 9.02
CA TRP A 91 20.46 -18.56 7.61
C TRP A 91 21.72 -18.25 6.81
N SER A 92 22.03 -19.12 5.85
CA SER A 92 23.17 -18.97 4.97
C SER A 92 22.84 -19.54 3.58
N SER A 93 23.06 -18.76 2.53
CA SER A 93 22.66 -19.11 1.16
C SER A 93 23.46 -20.28 0.57
N ASP A 94 24.72 -20.40 0.95
CA ASP A 94 25.59 -21.56 0.69
C ASP A 94 25.04 -22.87 1.31
N LYS A 95 24.26 -22.77 2.38
CA LYS A 95 23.66 -23.93 3.07
C LYS A 95 22.19 -24.20 2.69
N THR A 96 21.65 -23.58 1.65
CA THR A 96 20.23 -23.78 1.23
C THR A 96 19.89 -25.24 0.95
N VAL A 97 20.82 -26.02 0.38
CA VAL A 97 20.63 -27.47 0.17
C VAL A 97 20.57 -28.22 1.50
N ALA A 98 21.40 -27.85 2.48
CA ALA A 98 21.40 -28.46 3.80
C ALA A 98 20.08 -28.21 4.55
N PHE A 99 19.54 -26.98 4.48
CA PHE A 99 18.22 -26.66 5.05
C PHE A 99 17.10 -27.49 4.39
N ARG A 100 17.13 -27.64 3.07
CA ARG A 100 16.16 -28.46 2.34
C ARG A 100 16.24 -29.93 2.75
N ASN A 101 17.44 -30.49 2.81
CA ASN A 101 17.65 -31.89 3.19
C ASN A 101 17.21 -32.15 4.63
N LEU A 102 17.51 -31.21 5.56
CA LEU A 102 17.03 -31.29 6.93
C LEU A 102 15.50 -31.33 6.99
N ALA A 103 14.81 -30.44 6.28
CA ALA A 103 13.35 -30.44 6.23
C ALA A 103 12.79 -31.72 5.62
N GLN A 104 13.41 -32.24 4.55
CA GLN A 104 12.99 -33.49 3.91
C GLN A 104 13.12 -34.69 4.86
N GLU A 105 14.22 -34.80 5.59
CA GLU A 105 14.44 -35.88 6.55
C GLU A 105 13.50 -35.75 7.75
N MET A 106 13.25 -34.53 8.23
CA MET A 106 12.26 -34.27 9.28
C MET A 106 10.85 -34.71 8.85
N VAL A 107 10.45 -34.39 7.61
CA VAL A 107 9.15 -34.78 7.05
C VAL A 107 9.06 -36.30 6.85
N ALA A 108 10.15 -36.93 6.40
CA ALA A 108 10.21 -38.38 6.26
C ALA A 108 10.05 -39.08 7.62
N TRP A 109 10.76 -38.59 8.64
CA TRP A 109 10.63 -39.08 10.00
C TRP A 109 9.20 -38.90 10.53
N LEU A 110 8.61 -37.71 10.41
CA LEU A 110 7.21 -37.47 10.83
C LEU A 110 6.21 -38.39 10.13
N ALA A 111 6.42 -38.73 8.86
CA ALA A 111 5.53 -39.62 8.11
C ALA A 111 5.42 -41.02 8.76
N GLU A 112 6.46 -41.50 9.44
CA GLU A 112 6.43 -42.77 10.19
C GLU A 112 5.42 -42.73 11.36
N TRP A 113 5.13 -41.54 11.89
CA TRP A 113 4.20 -41.30 13.00
C TRP A 113 2.80 -40.89 12.54
N THR A 114 2.65 -40.41 11.30
CA THR A 114 1.37 -39.90 10.78
C THR A 114 0.25 -40.94 10.72
N SER A 115 0.55 -42.23 10.84
CA SER A 115 -0.46 -43.29 11.01
C SER A 115 -1.24 -43.18 12.33
N ASN A 116 -0.64 -42.56 13.35
CA ASN A 116 -1.19 -42.45 14.71
C ASN A 116 -1.65 -41.02 15.09
N VAL A 117 -1.42 -40.04 14.22
CA VAL A 117 -1.73 -38.63 14.49
C VAL A 117 -2.73 -38.12 13.46
N SER A 118 -3.94 -37.77 13.92
CA SER A 118 -5.04 -37.31 13.05
C SER A 118 -4.84 -35.91 12.44
N HIS A 119 -3.77 -35.21 12.82
CA HIS A 119 -3.50 -33.82 12.44
C HIS A 119 -2.21 -33.73 11.61
N ARG A 120 -2.23 -32.87 10.58
CA ARG A 120 -1.03 -32.54 9.81
C ARG A 120 -0.11 -31.64 10.64
N ILE A 121 1.18 -31.98 10.68
CA ILE A 121 2.21 -31.18 11.35
C ILE A 121 3.04 -30.47 10.28
N ASN A 122 3.12 -29.15 10.34
CA ASN A 122 3.96 -28.37 9.43
C ASN A 122 5.39 -28.28 9.97
N VAL A 123 6.36 -28.20 9.08
CA VAL A 123 7.78 -28.00 9.41
C VAL A 123 8.20 -26.68 8.78
N GLU A 124 8.72 -25.75 9.59
CA GLU A 124 9.28 -24.48 9.15
C GLU A 124 10.69 -24.33 9.73
N ILE A 125 11.68 -24.18 8.87
CA ILE A 125 13.04 -23.77 9.25
C ILE A 125 13.20 -22.32 8.82
N THR A 126 13.50 -21.42 9.74
CA THR A 126 13.53 -19.98 9.45
C THR A 126 14.69 -19.27 10.14
N ALA A 127 15.13 -18.17 9.55
CA ALA A 127 16.14 -17.30 10.14
C ALA A 127 15.60 -16.55 11.38
N PRO A 128 16.45 -16.23 12.38
CA PRO A 128 16.06 -15.46 13.56
C PRO A 128 15.35 -14.14 13.24
N GLU A 129 15.77 -13.47 12.17
CA GLU A 129 15.23 -12.16 11.75
C GLU A 129 13.75 -12.20 11.34
N ASN A 130 13.18 -13.40 11.12
CA ASN A 130 11.77 -13.54 10.75
C ASN A 130 10.85 -13.79 11.97
N VAL A 131 11.42 -14.04 13.15
CA VAL A 131 10.66 -14.49 14.34
C VAL A 131 11.02 -13.73 15.61
N GLN A 132 12.22 -13.17 15.71
CA GLN A 132 12.67 -12.38 16.85
C GLN A 132 12.29 -10.89 16.72
N THR A 133 12.44 -10.17 17.83
CA THR A 133 12.27 -8.71 17.85
C THR A 133 13.34 -8.06 16.98
N ILE A 134 12.90 -7.27 16.00
CA ILE A 134 13.76 -6.47 15.15
C ILE A 134 13.93 -5.08 15.76
N TYR A 135 15.17 -4.65 15.83
CA TYR A 135 15.59 -3.30 16.16
C TYR A 135 16.04 -2.61 14.88
N TYR A 136 15.50 -1.42 14.66
CA TYR A 136 15.86 -0.61 13.51
C TYR A 136 15.96 0.87 13.85
N GLY A 137 16.73 1.60 13.05
CA GLY A 137 16.91 3.04 13.21
C GLY A 137 17.66 3.68 12.04
N ALA A 138 17.94 4.97 12.17
CA ALA A 138 18.64 5.73 11.14
C ALA A 138 20.06 5.17 10.90
N VAL A 139 20.52 5.21 9.64
CA VAL A 139 21.87 4.73 9.29
C VAL A 139 22.97 5.69 9.76
N GLY A 140 22.71 6.99 9.76
CA GLY A 140 23.66 8.02 10.20
C GLY A 140 24.86 8.25 9.26
N ASP A 141 25.02 7.43 8.23
CA ASP A 141 26.07 7.57 7.21
C ASP A 141 25.66 8.62 6.16
N ARG A 142 26.36 9.76 6.16
CA ARG A 142 26.09 10.88 5.24
C ARG A 142 26.28 10.52 3.76
N ALA A 143 27.19 9.61 3.42
CA ALA A 143 27.42 9.20 2.04
C ALA A 143 26.25 8.35 1.53
N LEU A 144 25.79 7.41 2.36
CA LEU A 144 24.62 6.59 2.05
C LEU A 144 23.36 7.47 1.93
N SER A 145 23.09 8.33 2.90
CA SER A 145 21.93 9.24 2.88
C SER A 145 21.90 10.16 1.66
N LYS A 146 23.06 10.70 1.24
CA LYS A 146 23.14 11.56 0.04
C LYS A 146 22.82 10.83 -1.26
N ALA A 147 23.23 9.56 -1.37
CA ALA A 147 23.01 8.76 -2.57
C ALA A 147 21.68 7.98 -2.54
N TRP A 148 21.05 7.86 -1.36
CA TRP A 148 19.87 7.04 -1.13
C TRP A 148 18.73 7.32 -2.10
N ASP A 149 18.40 8.58 -2.39
CA ASP A 149 17.31 8.89 -3.31
C ASP A 149 17.50 8.32 -4.73
N SER A 150 18.75 8.28 -5.22
CA SER A 150 19.08 7.68 -6.52
C SER A 150 19.07 6.15 -6.45
N THR A 151 19.66 5.60 -5.39
CA THR A 151 19.71 4.16 -5.13
C THR A 151 18.32 3.57 -4.95
N ARG A 152 17.46 4.18 -4.14
CA ARG A 152 16.04 3.83 -3.94
C ARG A 152 15.28 3.74 -5.26
N LYS A 153 15.40 4.76 -6.13
CA LYS A 153 14.75 4.75 -7.46
C LYS A 153 15.25 3.61 -8.35
N SER A 154 16.55 3.31 -8.30
CA SER A 154 17.15 2.22 -9.06
C SER A 154 16.67 0.86 -8.57
N ILE A 155 16.59 0.68 -7.24
CA ILE A 155 16.05 -0.52 -6.61
C ILE A 155 14.57 -0.69 -6.98
N ARG A 156 13.76 0.37 -6.85
CA ARG A 156 12.34 0.32 -7.23
C ARG A 156 12.14 -0.10 -8.69
N THR A 157 12.91 0.47 -9.62
CA THR A 157 12.87 0.10 -11.03
C THR A 157 13.22 -1.38 -11.25
N LEU A 158 14.22 -1.88 -10.51
CA LEU A 158 14.60 -3.29 -10.54
C LEU A 158 13.45 -4.18 -10.01
N LEU A 159 12.88 -3.84 -8.87
CA LEU A 159 11.77 -4.59 -8.27
C LEU A 159 10.54 -4.62 -9.19
N ASP A 160 10.23 -3.52 -9.86
CA ASP A 160 9.12 -3.44 -10.83
C ASP A 160 9.38 -4.27 -12.11
N SER A 161 10.65 -4.55 -12.43
CA SER A 161 11.03 -5.36 -13.59
C SER A 161 10.96 -6.87 -13.35
N LEU A 162 10.97 -7.30 -12.08
CA LEU A 162 11.01 -8.70 -11.69
C LEU A 162 9.59 -9.23 -11.45
N GLN A 163 9.25 -10.36 -12.07
CA GLN A 163 7.91 -10.95 -12.00
C GLN A 163 7.45 -11.22 -10.57
N ASN A 164 8.35 -11.66 -9.69
CA ASN A 164 8.04 -12.00 -8.30
C ASN A 164 7.65 -10.78 -7.44
N THR A 165 8.01 -9.56 -7.83
CA THR A 165 7.88 -8.36 -6.98
C THR A 165 7.12 -7.21 -7.65
N ARG A 166 6.82 -7.35 -8.94
CA ARG A 166 6.18 -6.32 -9.75
C ARG A 166 4.82 -5.92 -9.17
N GLY A 167 4.69 -4.66 -8.77
CA GLY A 167 3.43 -4.11 -8.26
C GLY A 167 3.06 -4.54 -6.84
N SER A 168 3.97 -5.20 -6.12
CA SER A 168 3.75 -5.71 -4.75
C SER A 168 4.52 -4.95 -3.68
N LEU A 169 5.30 -3.91 -4.03
CA LEU A 169 6.13 -3.17 -3.08
C LEU A 169 5.28 -2.38 -2.09
N THR A 170 5.41 -2.67 -0.80
CA THR A 170 4.70 -1.97 0.29
C THR A 170 5.62 -1.04 1.08
N CYS A 171 6.92 -1.34 1.17
CA CYS A 171 7.91 -0.43 1.77
C CYS A 171 9.28 -0.60 1.12
N LEU A 172 10.01 0.50 0.94
CA LEU A 172 11.43 0.51 0.60
C LEU A 172 12.14 1.59 1.43
N ALA A 173 13.00 1.15 2.33
CA ALA A 173 13.68 1.98 3.31
C ALA A 173 15.16 1.58 3.47
N LEU A 174 15.94 2.46 4.11
CA LEU A 174 17.34 2.24 4.45
C LEU A 174 17.54 2.46 5.94
N HIS A 175 17.78 1.39 6.69
CA HIS A 175 17.89 1.42 8.15
C HIS A 175 19.11 0.65 8.64
N LYS A 176 19.58 0.99 9.84
CA LYS A 176 20.21 0.00 10.71
C LYS A 176 19.15 -1.04 11.02
N TYR A 177 19.39 -2.33 10.76
CA TYR A 177 18.34 -3.34 10.86
C TYR A 177 18.91 -4.68 11.34
N GLY A 178 18.33 -5.25 12.39
CA GLY A 178 18.68 -6.59 12.85
C GLY A 178 18.07 -6.93 14.22
N VAL A 179 18.59 -7.97 14.85
CA VAL A 179 18.09 -8.48 16.15
C VAL A 179 18.87 -7.93 17.35
N ASN A 180 19.93 -7.15 17.12
CA ASN A 180 20.73 -6.58 18.22
C ASN A 180 19.98 -5.39 18.84
N PRO A 181 19.73 -5.37 20.16
CA PRO A 181 19.10 -4.22 20.82
C PRO A 181 19.91 -2.92 20.71
N ASP A 182 21.24 -3.01 20.56
CA ASP A 182 22.04 -1.87 20.12
C ASP A 182 21.85 -1.65 18.61
N ILE A 183 21.01 -0.66 18.28
CA ILE A 183 20.68 -0.29 16.90
C ILE A 183 21.94 -0.07 16.05
N ASN A 184 22.98 0.55 16.61
CA ASN A 184 24.18 0.90 15.83
C ASN A 184 25.06 -0.31 15.49
N ALA A 185 25.00 -1.36 16.31
CA ALA A 185 25.68 -2.63 16.08
C ALA A 185 25.05 -3.43 14.92
N ASN A 186 23.81 -3.13 14.54
CA ASN A 186 23.19 -3.73 13.36
C ASN A 186 23.80 -3.16 12.05
N PRO A 187 23.81 -3.94 10.95
CA PRO A 187 24.30 -3.46 9.68
C PRO A 187 23.32 -2.48 9.00
N PRO A 188 23.81 -1.50 8.21
CA PRO A 188 22.97 -0.79 7.26
C PRO A 188 22.32 -1.80 6.30
N THR A 189 21.01 -1.68 6.10
CA THR A 189 20.19 -2.64 5.39
C THR A 189 19.16 -1.91 4.54
N VAL A 190 19.08 -2.28 3.26
CA VAL A 190 17.91 -1.97 2.44
C VAL A 190 16.78 -2.89 2.88
N TYR A 191 15.80 -2.31 3.56
CA TYR A 191 14.58 -2.98 3.97
C TYR A 191 13.55 -2.88 2.85
N ILE A 192 13.04 -4.03 2.42
CA ILE A 192 12.03 -4.14 1.38
C ILE A 192 10.87 -4.94 1.95
N SER A 193 9.66 -4.39 1.92
CA SER A 193 8.47 -5.16 2.26
C SER A 193 7.53 -5.27 1.08
N MET A 194 6.85 -6.41 1.01
CA MET A 194 5.95 -6.78 -0.07
C MET A 194 4.58 -7.18 0.44
N ASP A 195 3.55 -6.97 -0.37
CA ASP A 195 2.22 -7.54 -0.13
C ASP A 195 2.20 -9.06 -0.38
N HIS A 196 1.03 -9.67 -0.20
CA HIS A 196 0.84 -11.12 -0.35
C HIS A 196 0.72 -11.59 -1.81
N CYS A 197 0.73 -10.70 -2.80
CA CYS A 197 0.77 -11.07 -4.21
C CYS A 197 2.20 -11.39 -4.68
N SER A 198 3.21 -10.99 -3.91
CA SER A 198 4.62 -11.28 -4.18
C SER A 198 4.94 -12.76 -3.92
N ASP A 199 5.61 -13.41 -4.87
CA ASP A 199 6.01 -14.82 -4.72
C ASP A 199 7.40 -14.92 -4.06
N GLU A 200 7.38 -15.30 -2.78
CA GLU A 200 8.56 -15.45 -1.94
C GLU A 200 9.57 -16.48 -2.45
N SER A 201 9.15 -17.46 -3.26
CA SER A 201 10.08 -18.49 -3.78
C SER A 201 11.19 -17.88 -4.66
N GLY A 202 10.94 -16.73 -5.30
CA GLY A 202 11.91 -16.00 -6.11
C GLY A 202 12.70 -14.92 -5.36
N TRP A 203 12.41 -14.66 -4.08
CA TRP A 203 13.02 -13.54 -3.35
C TRP A 203 14.52 -13.69 -3.16
N HIS A 204 15.06 -14.91 -3.14
CA HIS A 204 16.51 -15.12 -3.12
C HIS A 204 17.19 -14.52 -4.36
N TYR A 205 16.59 -14.70 -5.53
CA TYR A 205 17.07 -14.10 -6.77
C TYR A 205 16.91 -12.58 -6.74
N VAL A 206 15.76 -12.07 -6.27
CA VAL A 206 15.49 -10.64 -6.11
C VAL A 206 16.55 -9.98 -5.23
N ALA A 207 16.77 -10.51 -4.02
CA ALA A 207 17.75 -9.99 -3.06
C ALA A 207 19.17 -10.00 -3.65
N THR A 208 19.52 -11.04 -4.41
CA THR A 208 20.80 -11.11 -5.13
C THR A 208 20.94 -10.03 -6.18
N CYS A 209 19.88 -9.75 -6.96
CA CYS A 209 19.88 -8.69 -7.95
C CYS A 209 20.00 -7.30 -7.31
N VAL A 210 19.28 -7.05 -6.22
CA VAL A 210 19.40 -5.81 -5.43
C VAL A 210 20.82 -5.69 -4.87
N LYS A 211 21.35 -6.76 -4.29
CA LYS A 211 22.70 -6.78 -3.73
C LYS A 211 23.77 -6.46 -4.78
N ARG A 212 23.70 -7.06 -5.97
CA ARG A 212 24.60 -6.73 -7.10
C ARG A 212 24.49 -5.27 -7.53
N LEU A 213 23.30 -4.68 -7.49
CA LEU A 213 23.10 -3.27 -7.78
C LEU A 213 23.78 -2.38 -6.74
N LEU A 214 23.63 -2.72 -5.45
CA LEU A 214 24.32 -2.04 -4.35
C LEU A 214 25.84 -2.16 -4.46
N ASP A 215 26.35 -3.36 -4.74
CA ASP A 215 27.79 -3.60 -4.84
C ASP A 215 28.43 -2.81 -6.00
N LYS A 216 27.72 -2.69 -7.14
CA LYS A 216 28.14 -1.82 -8.27
C LYS A 216 28.21 -0.34 -7.89
N GLN A 217 27.49 0.09 -6.87
CA GLN A 217 27.50 1.45 -6.34
C GLN A 217 28.50 1.62 -5.17
N GLY A 218 29.28 0.58 -4.86
CA GLY A 218 30.24 0.57 -3.75
C GLY A 218 29.61 0.28 -2.38
N TRP A 219 28.35 -0.14 -2.32
CA TRP A 219 27.60 -0.40 -1.08
C TRP A 219 27.77 -1.86 -0.61
N ASN A 220 29.00 -2.38 -0.68
CA ASN A 220 29.31 -3.79 -0.42
C ASN A 220 28.96 -4.24 1.02
N HIS A 221 28.97 -3.30 1.96
CA HIS A 221 28.66 -3.54 3.38
C HIS A 221 27.15 -3.47 3.69
N VAL A 222 26.32 -2.94 2.78
CA VAL A 222 24.88 -2.78 2.97
C VAL A 222 24.17 -4.11 2.69
N GLN A 223 23.33 -4.54 3.62
CA GLN A 223 22.56 -5.78 3.53
C GLN A 223 21.22 -5.56 2.82
N VAL A 224 20.55 -6.66 2.44
CA VAL A 224 19.21 -6.62 1.85
C VAL A 224 18.29 -7.52 2.67
N HIS A 225 17.16 -6.98 3.10
CA HIS A 225 16.10 -7.72 3.77
C HIS A 225 14.80 -7.60 2.97
N ILE A 226 14.09 -8.72 2.82
CA ILE A 226 12.80 -8.78 2.14
C ILE A 226 11.84 -9.54 3.05
N GLU A 227 10.67 -8.98 3.33
CA GLU A 227 9.60 -9.65 4.07
C GLU A 227 8.21 -9.34 3.52
N HIS A 228 7.22 -10.15 3.93
CA HIS A 228 5.82 -9.82 3.70
C HIS A 228 5.33 -8.89 4.80
N ASN A 229 4.85 -7.71 4.41
CA ASN A 229 4.24 -6.77 5.33
C ASN A 229 3.05 -6.09 4.63
N LEU A 230 1.84 -6.31 5.16
CA LEU A 230 0.58 -5.76 4.63
C LEU A 230 0.40 -4.31 5.07
N ASN A 231 1.16 -3.40 4.47
CA ASN A 231 1.05 -1.94 4.58
C ASN A 231 1.14 -1.39 6.02
N MET A 232 1.61 -0.14 6.18
CA MET A 232 1.57 0.47 7.51
C MET A 232 0.14 0.98 7.82
N PHE A 233 -0.33 0.67 9.03
CA PHE A 233 -1.62 1.14 9.55
C PHE A 233 -1.44 2.49 10.24
N TYR A 234 -2.30 3.45 9.90
CA TYR A 234 -2.25 4.80 10.48
C TYR A 234 -3.06 4.95 11.77
N THR A 235 -4.19 4.27 11.86
CA THR A 235 -5.14 4.50 12.95
C THR A 235 -4.70 3.77 14.21
N PHE A 236 -4.91 4.39 15.37
CA PHE A 236 -4.78 3.66 16.63
C PHE A 236 -5.66 2.42 16.63
N ARG A 237 -5.11 1.34 17.19
CA ARG A 237 -5.76 0.02 17.23
C ARG A 237 -7.19 0.14 17.74
N LEU A 238 -8.15 -0.25 16.91
CA LEU A 238 -9.56 -0.36 17.29
C LEU A 238 -9.73 -1.47 18.31
N LEU A 239 -10.69 -1.32 19.23
CA LEU A 239 -10.97 -2.36 20.22
C LEU A 239 -11.46 -3.64 19.51
N PRO A 240 -10.95 -4.82 19.87
CA PRO A 240 -11.40 -6.06 19.28
C PRO A 240 -12.85 -6.39 19.67
N THR A 241 -13.54 -7.13 18.81
CA THR A 241 -14.94 -7.52 19.00
C THR A 241 -15.11 -8.87 19.71
N ILE A 242 -14.02 -9.47 20.21
CA ILE A 242 -14.01 -10.81 20.82
C ILE A 242 -15.09 -10.89 21.93
N ASP A 243 -15.86 -11.99 21.99
CA ASP A 243 -16.81 -12.29 23.08
C ASP A 243 -16.12 -12.38 24.47
N SER A 244 -14.81 -12.58 24.47
CA SER A 244 -13.98 -12.54 25.66
C SER A 244 -13.82 -11.12 26.17
N LYS A 245 -14.67 -10.76 27.13
CA LYS A 245 -14.56 -9.55 27.96
C LYS A 245 -13.13 -9.29 28.44
N ALA A 246 -12.44 -10.33 28.91
CA ALA A 246 -11.07 -10.24 29.41
C ALA A 246 -10.07 -9.80 28.32
N ALA A 247 -10.19 -10.33 27.10
CA ALA A 247 -9.31 -9.95 26.00
C ALA A 247 -9.51 -8.49 25.58
N ARG A 248 -10.76 -8.02 25.56
CA ARG A 248 -11.09 -6.61 25.26
C ARG A 248 -10.57 -5.65 26.33
N ILE A 249 -10.68 -6.02 27.60
CA ILE A 249 -10.13 -5.24 28.72
C ILE A 249 -8.61 -5.18 28.60
N LYS A 250 -7.94 -6.32 28.38
CA LYS A 250 -6.49 -6.39 28.20
C LYS A 250 -6.01 -5.48 27.07
N ASP A 251 -6.59 -5.62 25.87
CA ASP A 251 -6.22 -4.81 24.70
C ASP A 251 -6.45 -3.31 24.97
N GLY A 252 -7.58 -2.93 25.57
CA GLY A 252 -7.85 -1.53 25.87
C GLY A 252 -6.94 -0.93 26.94
N LEU A 253 -6.52 -1.71 27.95
CA LEU A 253 -5.54 -1.26 28.94
C LEU A 253 -4.12 -1.13 28.35
N GLU A 254 -3.68 -2.12 27.57
CA GLU A 254 -2.40 -2.09 26.86
C GLU A 254 -2.29 -0.90 25.90
N ASN A 255 -3.41 -0.47 25.31
CA ASN A 255 -3.47 0.68 24.40
C ASN A 255 -3.91 1.98 25.10
N ASN A 256 -3.78 2.06 26.43
CA ASN A 256 -4.09 3.25 27.24
C ASN A 256 -5.46 3.89 26.94
N LYS A 257 -6.51 3.09 26.73
CA LYS A 257 -7.86 3.57 26.41
C LYS A 257 -8.67 4.00 27.64
N ARG A 258 -8.25 3.62 28.85
CA ARG A 258 -8.90 4.02 30.10
C ARG A 258 -8.44 5.41 30.53
N ILE A 259 -9.38 6.30 30.83
CA ILE A 259 -9.10 7.60 31.44
C ILE A 259 -9.35 7.46 32.95
N THR A 260 -8.29 7.58 33.75
CA THR A 260 -8.36 7.51 35.22
C THR A 260 -8.48 8.87 35.88
N SER A 261 -8.08 9.94 35.19
CA SER A 261 -8.25 11.33 35.64
C SER A 261 -9.69 11.81 35.42
N GLU A 262 -10.05 12.92 36.06
CA GLU A 262 -11.30 13.63 35.73
C GLU A 262 -11.25 14.20 34.32
N TYR A 263 -12.42 14.39 33.70
CA TYR A 263 -12.49 15.03 32.39
C TYR A 263 -12.22 16.53 32.50
N SER A 264 -11.39 17.05 31.60
CA SER A 264 -10.98 18.44 31.56
C SER A 264 -11.80 19.24 30.55
N ASN A 265 -12.17 20.48 30.92
CA ASN A 265 -12.69 21.45 29.95
C ASN A 265 -11.58 22.09 29.11
N VAL A 266 -10.32 21.95 29.54
CA VAL A 266 -9.11 22.41 28.85
C VAL A 266 -8.52 21.24 28.08
N VAL A 267 -8.27 21.42 26.77
CA VAL A 267 -7.54 20.44 25.97
C VAL A 267 -6.04 20.75 25.94
N HIS A 268 -5.22 19.70 26.01
CA HIS A 268 -3.76 19.76 26.08
C HIS A 268 -3.09 19.02 24.92
N ILE A 269 -1.81 19.33 24.69
CA ILE A 269 -0.94 18.52 23.84
C ILE A 269 -0.94 17.08 24.35
N GLY A 270 -1.11 16.12 23.43
CA GLY A 270 -1.08 14.71 23.75
C GLY A 270 -2.41 14.09 24.17
N ASP A 271 -3.44 14.91 24.37
CA ASP A 271 -4.80 14.42 24.60
C ASP A 271 -5.27 13.57 23.41
N ASP A 272 -6.25 12.69 23.65
CA ASP A 272 -6.90 12.01 22.53
C ASP A 272 -7.86 12.93 21.79
N ILE A 273 -7.96 12.71 20.47
CA ILE A 273 -8.91 13.37 19.60
C ILE A 273 -9.50 12.36 18.63
N GLY A 274 -10.81 12.41 18.38
CA GLY A 274 -11.48 11.50 17.43
C GLY A 274 -12.65 12.17 16.74
N ALA A 275 -13.16 11.55 15.67
CA ALA A 275 -14.34 12.05 14.97
C ALA A 275 -15.60 11.87 15.84
N ALA A 276 -16.44 12.90 15.88
CA ALA A 276 -17.66 12.92 16.69
C ALA A 276 -18.82 12.18 16.03
N ARG A 277 -18.63 10.89 15.71
CA ARG A 277 -19.68 10.00 15.17
C ARG A 277 -19.41 8.53 15.47
N TYR A 278 -20.43 7.70 15.29
CA TYR A 278 -20.26 6.26 15.13
C TYR A 278 -20.13 5.92 13.64
N VAL A 279 -19.55 4.75 13.36
CA VAL A 279 -19.29 4.26 12.00
C VAL A 279 -19.83 2.83 11.88
N ASP A 280 -20.50 2.56 10.76
CA ASP A 280 -21.02 1.24 10.44
C ASP A 280 -19.90 0.25 10.08
N VAL A 281 -20.09 -1.00 10.50
CA VAL A 281 -19.25 -2.13 10.11
C VAL A 281 -19.90 -2.85 8.92
N THR A 282 -19.31 -2.72 7.74
CA THR A 282 -19.94 -3.06 6.44
C THR A 282 -20.41 -4.51 6.31
N ASN A 283 -19.68 -5.46 6.91
CA ASN A 283 -19.98 -6.89 6.83
C ASN A 283 -20.74 -7.43 8.06
N MET A 284 -21.25 -6.56 8.93
CA MET A 284 -22.04 -6.92 10.10
C MET A 284 -23.28 -6.03 10.19
N LYS A 285 -24.47 -6.61 10.04
CA LYS A 285 -25.72 -5.84 10.13
C LYS A 285 -25.89 -5.23 11.52
N ASN A 286 -26.26 -3.95 11.56
CA ASN A 286 -26.58 -3.18 12.76
C ASN A 286 -25.44 -3.10 13.79
N LEU A 287 -24.18 -3.21 13.35
CA LEU A 287 -23.02 -3.02 14.21
C LEU A 287 -22.38 -1.66 13.95
N GLU A 288 -22.60 -0.73 14.85
CA GLU A 288 -21.90 0.55 14.91
C GLU A 288 -20.67 0.46 15.84
N ARG A 289 -19.62 1.20 15.49
CA ARG A 289 -18.37 1.27 16.27
C ARG A 289 -17.85 2.68 16.39
N ASP A 290 -17.06 2.89 17.43
CA ASP A 290 -16.27 4.11 17.53
C ASP A 290 -15.24 4.14 16.37
N PRO A 291 -15.01 5.31 15.74
CA PRO A 291 -14.13 5.47 14.59
C PRO A 291 -12.64 5.34 14.91
N GLY A 292 -12.29 5.02 16.16
CA GLY A 292 -10.94 5.10 16.68
C GLY A 292 -10.64 6.47 17.28
N LEU A 293 -9.35 6.78 17.39
CA LEU A 293 -8.86 8.06 17.91
C LEU A 293 -7.47 8.34 17.32
N GLY A 294 -6.96 9.53 17.63
CA GLY A 294 -5.64 10.05 17.31
C GLY A 294 -5.09 10.88 18.46
N THR A 295 -3.89 11.41 18.28
CA THR A 295 -3.27 12.32 19.25
C THR A 295 -3.53 13.76 18.82
N LEU A 296 -3.92 14.60 19.76
CA LEU A 296 -3.86 16.05 19.64
C LEU A 296 -2.38 16.46 19.66
N GLY A 297 -1.82 16.78 18.49
CA GLY A 297 -0.37 16.97 18.32
C GLY A 297 0.15 18.26 18.94
N CYS A 298 -0.35 19.40 18.49
CA CYS A 298 -0.02 20.70 19.07
C CYS A 298 -1.07 21.76 18.68
N PHE A 299 -0.88 22.99 19.16
CA PHE A 299 -1.69 24.14 18.76
C PHE A 299 -0.92 25.02 17.78
N VAL A 300 -1.60 25.42 16.70
CA VAL A 300 -1.07 26.34 15.68
C VAL A 300 -1.97 27.56 15.62
N GLN A 301 -1.38 28.75 15.73
CA GLN A 301 -2.11 29.99 15.53
C GLN A 301 -1.80 30.54 14.15
N ILE A 302 -2.85 30.87 13.39
CA ILE A 302 -2.72 31.38 12.03
C ILE A 302 -3.41 32.74 11.96
N LYS A 303 -2.69 33.73 11.43
CA LYS A 303 -3.19 35.05 11.05
C LYS A 303 -2.93 35.24 9.56
N THR A 304 -3.90 35.77 8.84
CA THR A 304 -3.79 35.98 7.38
C THR A 304 -3.97 37.46 7.06
N THR A 305 -3.56 37.89 5.87
CA THR A 305 -3.79 39.27 5.41
C THR A 305 -5.29 39.62 5.40
N ASN A 306 -6.13 38.65 5.02
CA ASN A 306 -7.58 38.82 4.93
C ASN A 306 -8.31 38.65 6.29
N HIS A 307 -7.65 38.06 7.29
CA HIS A 307 -8.17 37.91 8.64
C HIS A 307 -7.09 38.29 9.66
N GLN A 308 -7.18 39.52 10.16
CA GLN A 308 -6.18 40.15 11.02
C GLN A 308 -6.20 39.63 12.47
N GLU A 309 -7.17 38.80 12.83
CA GLU A 309 -7.25 38.11 14.12
C GLU A 309 -6.52 36.77 14.08
N TRP A 310 -5.78 36.47 15.14
CA TRP A 310 -5.18 35.14 15.33
C TRP A 310 -6.28 34.11 15.57
N ARG A 311 -6.27 33.03 14.80
CA ARG A 311 -7.15 31.87 15.01
C ARG A 311 -6.33 30.67 15.46
N THR A 312 -6.79 30.01 16.50
CA THR A 312 -6.15 28.80 17.04
C THR A 312 -6.72 27.56 16.39
N PHE A 313 -5.82 26.67 15.98
CA PHE A 313 -6.11 25.36 15.42
C PHE A 313 -5.38 24.29 16.22
N ILE A 314 -5.99 23.12 16.33
CA ILE A 314 -5.30 21.88 16.71
C ILE A 314 -4.67 21.30 15.44
N LEU A 315 -3.41 20.89 15.55
CA LEU A 315 -2.73 20.06 14.56
C LEU A 315 -2.83 18.59 14.98
N THR A 316 -3.35 17.75 14.09
CA THR A 316 -3.34 16.28 14.22
C THR A 316 -3.03 15.67 12.86
N ASN A 317 -2.98 14.34 12.74
CA ASN A 317 -2.76 13.68 11.46
C ASN A 317 -4.05 13.62 10.63
N TYR A 318 -3.94 13.61 9.30
CA TYR A 318 -5.12 13.55 8.43
C TYR A 318 -5.89 12.24 8.61
N HIS A 319 -5.19 11.12 8.77
CA HIS A 319 -5.82 9.83 9.02
C HIS A 319 -6.75 9.81 10.25
N VAL A 320 -6.51 10.67 11.25
CA VAL A 320 -7.37 10.82 12.44
C VAL A 320 -8.68 11.54 12.11
N ALA A 321 -8.64 12.42 11.10
CA ALA A 321 -9.78 13.21 10.64
C ALA A 321 -10.63 12.47 9.59
N ARG A 322 -10.08 11.47 8.88
CA ARG A 322 -10.79 10.67 7.87
C ARG A 322 -12.16 10.17 8.33
N PRO A 323 -12.33 9.65 9.56
CA PRO A 323 -13.62 9.14 9.99
C PRO A 323 -14.71 10.22 10.13
N ALA A 324 -14.37 11.50 10.06
CA ALA A 324 -15.36 12.59 10.11
C ALA A 324 -16.08 12.82 8.77
N PHE A 325 -15.58 12.25 7.66
CA PHE A 325 -16.16 12.38 6.33
C PHE A 325 -17.09 11.21 6.02
N GLU A 326 -18.14 11.47 5.24
CA GLU A 326 -19.02 10.42 4.74
C GLU A 326 -18.25 9.46 3.81
N GLY A 327 -18.52 8.16 3.94
CA GLY A 327 -17.83 7.12 3.18
C GLY A 327 -16.72 6.41 3.95
N PHE A 328 -16.31 6.90 5.13
CA PHE A 328 -15.45 6.12 6.03
C PHE A 328 -16.18 4.87 6.53
N LYS A 329 -15.53 3.71 6.43
CA LYS A 329 -16.10 2.41 6.73
C LYS A 329 -15.14 1.55 7.52
N LEU A 330 -15.71 0.69 8.37
CA LEU A 330 -14.98 -0.38 9.03
C LEU A 330 -15.45 -1.73 8.49
N GLU A 331 -14.56 -2.71 8.48
CA GLU A 331 -14.88 -4.11 8.19
C GLU A 331 -14.38 -5.01 9.32
N MET A 332 -15.06 -6.13 9.55
CA MET A 332 -14.56 -7.21 10.40
C MET A 332 -13.56 -8.08 9.64
N LYS A 333 -12.35 -8.23 10.18
CA LYS A 333 -11.38 -9.27 9.81
C LYS A 333 -11.07 -10.13 11.03
N GLY A 334 -11.58 -11.36 11.03
CA GLY A 334 -11.61 -12.21 12.22
C GLY A 334 -12.36 -11.53 13.36
N THR A 335 -11.68 -11.29 14.48
CA THR A 335 -12.26 -10.64 15.67
C THR A 335 -11.88 -9.16 15.82
N LYS A 336 -11.29 -8.55 14.78
CA LYS A 336 -10.89 -7.14 14.81
C LYS A 336 -11.66 -6.35 13.76
N SER A 337 -12.07 -5.14 14.12
CA SER A 337 -12.51 -4.14 13.16
C SER A 337 -11.29 -3.42 12.59
N VAL A 338 -11.26 -3.22 11.29
CA VAL A 338 -10.18 -2.52 10.58
C VAL A 338 -10.78 -1.52 9.58
N PRO A 339 -10.08 -0.41 9.27
CA PRO A 339 -10.50 0.48 8.20
C PRO A 339 -10.66 -0.28 6.87
N ALA A 340 -11.76 0.00 6.17
CA ALA A 340 -12.03 -0.48 4.82
C ALA A 340 -11.84 0.66 3.81
N ALA A 341 -11.69 0.31 2.53
CA ALA A 341 -11.65 1.29 1.46
C ALA A 341 -12.96 2.12 1.44
N PRO A 342 -12.88 3.44 1.23
CA PRO A 342 -14.08 4.25 1.04
C PRO A 342 -14.80 3.85 -0.25
N GLU A 343 -16.13 4.01 -0.28
CA GLU A 343 -16.89 3.81 -1.51
C GLU A 343 -16.58 4.91 -2.53
N LYS A 344 -16.52 4.53 -3.82
CA LYS A 344 -16.34 5.48 -4.92
C LYS A 344 -17.44 6.55 -4.88
N ASN A 345 -17.07 7.80 -5.15
CA ASN A 345 -17.96 8.97 -5.18
C ASN A 345 -18.54 9.42 -3.82
N THR A 346 -17.98 8.95 -2.71
CA THR A 346 -18.24 9.49 -1.36
C THR A 346 -17.39 10.72 -1.06
N ASP A 347 -17.75 11.45 0.00
CA ASP A 347 -16.98 12.61 0.46
C ASP A 347 -15.55 12.25 0.84
N LEU A 348 -15.35 11.15 1.58
CA LEU A 348 -14.01 10.69 1.94
C LEU A 348 -13.19 10.35 0.69
N TRP A 349 -13.78 9.71 -0.33
CA TRP A 349 -13.09 9.46 -1.60
C TRP A 349 -12.63 10.76 -2.26
N TYR A 350 -13.48 11.80 -2.26
CA TYR A 350 -13.12 13.11 -2.78
C TYR A 350 -11.99 13.75 -1.98
N VAL A 351 -12.06 13.73 -0.64
CA VAL A 351 -11.09 14.36 0.25
C VAL A 351 -9.74 13.62 0.24
N ASP A 352 -9.72 12.29 0.17
CA ASP A 352 -8.48 11.51 0.04
C ASP A 352 -7.71 11.92 -1.23
N ASN A 353 -8.42 12.31 -2.31
CA ASN A 353 -7.83 12.79 -3.56
C ASN A 353 -7.46 14.28 -3.55
N ASN A 354 -8.35 15.15 -3.06
CA ASN A 354 -8.28 16.60 -3.28
C ASN A 354 -7.93 17.41 -2.01
N GLY A 355 -7.97 16.76 -0.85
CA GLY A 355 -7.98 17.43 0.44
C GLY A 355 -9.28 18.17 0.73
N TYR A 356 -9.37 18.76 1.91
CA TYR A 356 -10.52 19.52 2.38
C TYR A 356 -10.07 20.89 2.86
N SER A 357 -10.81 21.93 2.48
CA SER A 357 -10.53 23.33 2.78
C SER A 357 -11.82 24.15 2.74
N PRO A 358 -11.83 25.39 3.27
CA PRO A 358 -12.99 26.28 3.14
C PRO A 358 -13.39 26.57 1.68
N GLY A 359 -12.42 26.51 0.75
CA GLY A 359 -12.63 26.80 -0.66
C GLY A 359 -13.32 25.67 -1.42
N ASN A 360 -13.15 24.41 -1.01
CA ASN A 360 -13.74 23.25 -1.70
C ASN A 360 -14.78 22.48 -0.87
N LYS A 361 -15.09 22.93 0.35
CA LYS A 361 -16.11 22.29 1.22
C LYS A 361 -17.48 22.14 0.56
N HIS A 362 -17.82 23.00 -0.39
CA HIS A 362 -19.10 22.98 -1.10
C HIS A 362 -19.24 21.81 -2.09
N ASN A 363 -18.13 21.13 -2.39
CA ASN A 363 -18.11 19.94 -3.25
C ASN A 363 -18.49 18.65 -2.50
N LEU A 364 -18.57 18.71 -1.17
CA LEU A 364 -19.00 17.60 -0.35
C LEU A 364 -20.53 17.53 -0.32
N LYS A 365 -21.07 16.32 -0.37
CA LYS A 365 -22.50 16.04 -0.35
C LYS A 365 -23.02 15.92 1.09
N GLY A 366 -22.20 15.36 1.97
CA GLY A 366 -22.53 15.07 3.36
C GLY A 366 -22.08 16.15 4.34
N GLN A 367 -22.58 16.03 5.56
CA GLN A 367 -22.11 16.87 6.67
C GLN A 367 -20.76 16.35 7.18
N VAL A 368 -19.77 17.24 7.24
CA VAL A 368 -18.49 16.94 7.90
C VAL A 368 -18.70 16.97 9.42
N HIS A 369 -18.41 15.85 10.08
CA HIS A 369 -18.56 15.74 11.53
C HIS A 369 -17.46 16.53 12.26
N GLY A 370 -17.79 16.98 13.47
CA GLY A 370 -16.82 17.62 14.35
C GLY A 370 -15.81 16.63 14.92
N MET A 371 -14.87 17.15 15.70
CA MET A 371 -13.93 16.37 16.48
C MET A 371 -14.26 16.49 17.97
N GLU A 372 -13.86 15.49 18.75
CA GLU A 372 -14.10 15.41 20.18
C GLU A 372 -12.85 14.99 20.95
N SER A 373 -12.71 15.55 22.15
CA SER A 373 -11.69 15.25 23.15
C SER A 373 -12.29 15.48 24.54
N PRO A 374 -12.31 14.46 25.43
CA PRO A 374 -11.91 13.07 25.18
C PRO A 374 -12.77 12.44 24.07
N SER A 375 -12.18 11.52 23.31
CA SER A 375 -12.87 10.75 22.28
C SER A 375 -13.89 9.80 22.88
N ARG A 376 -14.98 9.54 22.16
CA ARG A 376 -15.98 8.54 22.53
C ARG A 376 -15.38 7.16 22.71
N THR A 377 -14.32 6.83 21.94
CA THR A 377 -13.59 5.57 22.09
C THR A 377 -13.05 5.39 23.51
N LYS A 378 -12.36 6.40 24.06
CA LYS A 378 -11.84 6.31 25.44
C LYS A 378 -12.94 6.48 26.47
N HIS A 379 -13.95 7.30 26.19
CA HIS A 379 -15.10 7.45 27.06
C HIS A 379 -15.87 6.15 27.25
N ASN A 380 -16.31 5.53 26.15
CA ASN A 380 -17.07 4.29 26.15
C ASN A 380 -16.29 3.18 26.86
N PHE A 381 -15.00 3.02 26.57
CA PHE A 381 -14.14 2.06 27.27
C PHE A 381 -14.04 2.34 28.78
N THR A 382 -13.87 3.61 29.17
CA THR A 382 -13.79 4.02 30.58
C THR A 382 -15.11 3.73 31.31
N ILE A 383 -16.25 4.03 30.71
CA ILE A 383 -17.57 3.73 31.29
C ILE A 383 -17.78 2.22 31.43
N THR A 384 -17.39 1.41 30.44
CA THR A 384 -17.43 -0.06 30.56
C THR A 384 -16.58 -0.55 31.73
N MET A 385 -15.35 -0.06 31.86
CA MET A 385 -14.46 -0.43 32.98
C MET A 385 -15.04 -0.05 34.35
N LEU A 386 -15.66 1.13 34.46
CA LEU A 386 -16.31 1.56 35.70
C LEU A 386 -17.51 0.67 36.04
N LYS A 387 -18.37 0.35 35.06
CA LYS A 387 -19.51 -0.56 35.25
C LYS A 387 -19.05 -1.94 35.72
N ASP A 388 -18.00 -2.49 35.09
CA ASP A 388 -17.45 -3.79 35.44
C ASP A 388 -16.84 -3.81 36.86
N ALA A 389 -16.11 -2.76 37.22
CA ALA A 389 -15.55 -2.62 38.57
C ALA A 389 -16.65 -2.49 39.64
N ILE A 390 -17.71 -1.73 39.35
CA ILE A 390 -18.87 -1.59 40.25
C ILE A 390 -19.55 -2.95 40.44
N ALA A 391 -19.85 -3.66 39.35
CA ALA A 391 -20.53 -4.95 39.41
C ALA A 391 -19.74 -5.99 40.22
N GLY A 392 -18.43 -6.11 39.99
CA GLY A 392 -17.59 -7.05 40.76
C GLY A 392 -17.47 -6.69 42.25
N MET A 393 -17.48 -5.40 42.59
CA MET A 393 -17.49 -4.95 43.99
C MET A 393 -18.86 -5.19 44.65
N GLU A 394 -19.96 -5.03 43.92
CA GLU A 394 -21.32 -5.31 44.41
C GLU A 394 -21.54 -6.80 44.67
N GLU A 395 -21.04 -7.68 43.80
CA GLU A 395 -21.04 -9.13 44.01
C GLU A 395 -20.23 -9.51 45.26
N SER A 396 -19.02 -8.97 45.39
CA SER A 396 -18.17 -9.17 46.58
C SER A 396 -18.86 -8.68 47.86
N LEU A 397 -19.52 -7.53 47.80
CA LEU A 397 -20.28 -6.97 48.92
C LEU A 397 -21.42 -7.92 49.33
N GLY A 398 -22.16 -8.47 48.37
CA GLY A 398 -23.20 -9.47 48.63
C GLY A 398 -22.66 -10.72 49.34
N HIS A 399 -21.52 -11.24 48.89
CA HIS A 399 -20.86 -12.37 49.55
C HIS A 399 -20.45 -12.07 51.00
N PHE A 400 -19.83 -10.92 51.27
CA PHE A 400 -19.43 -10.53 52.64
C PHE A 400 -20.63 -10.34 53.57
N GLN A 401 -21.75 -9.85 53.04
CA GLN A 401 -22.99 -9.71 53.81
C GLN A 401 -23.60 -11.07 54.14
N ALA A 402 -23.42 -12.09 53.29
CA ALA A 402 -23.96 -13.43 53.48
C ALA A 402 -23.13 -14.34 54.42
N THR A 403 -21.80 -14.16 54.52
CA THR A 403 -20.91 -15.13 55.22
C THR A 403 -20.58 -14.81 56.69
N ASN A 404 -20.72 -13.56 57.14
CA ASN A 404 -20.84 -13.12 58.55
C ASN A 404 -20.54 -11.61 58.64
N GLY A 405 -21.59 -10.78 58.54
CA GLY A 405 -21.46 -9.32 58.43
C GLY A 405 -20.77 -8.62 59.61
N GLN A 406 -20.66 -9.26 60.77
CA GLN A 406 -20.14 -8.68 62.01
C GLN A 406 -18.60 -8.68 62.11
N GLN A 407 -17.90 -9.63 61.49
CA GLN A 407 -16.43 -9.67 61.45
C GLN A 407 -15.85 -8.84 60.28
N ASN A 408 -16.67 -8.48 59.28
CA ASN A 408 -16.25 -7.82 58.04
C ASN A 408 -16.75 -6.38 57.88
N ILE A 409 -17.24 -5.73 58.95
CA ILE A 409 -17.83 -4.37 58.89
C ILE A 409 -16.91 -3.35 58.22
N ARG A 410 -15.60 -3.39 58.51
CA ARG A 410 -14.62 -2.48 57.90
C ARG A 410 -14.47 -2.72 56.40
N ALA A 411 -14.45 -3.97 55.95
CA ALA A 411 -14.38 -4.34 54.54
C ALA A 411 -15.66 -3.94 53.79
N ILE A 412 -16.84 -4.22 54.37
CA ILE A 412 -18.15 -3.82 53.85
C ILE A 412 -18.25 -2.30 53.69
N THR A 413 -17.83 -1.55 54.71
CA THR A 413 -17.85 -0.07 54.69
C THR A 413 -16.90 0.48 53.61
N THR A 414 -15.70 -0.10 53.51
CA THR A 414 -14.71 0.28 52.48
C THR A 414 -15.24 0.02 51.07
N LEU A 415 -15.83 -1.16 50.84
CA LEU A 415 -16.44 -1.52 49.55
C LEU A 415 -17.60 -0.59 49.19
N ARG A 416 -18.51 -0.29 50.13
CA ARG A 416 -19.62 0.66 49.89
C ARG A 416 -19.14 2.05 49.53
N SER A 417 -18.13 2.55 50.24
CA SER A 417 -17.51 3.85 49.95
C SER A 417 -16.89 3.86 48.54
N ARG A 418 -16.18 2.79 48.17
CA ARG A 418 -15.57 2.66 46.84
C ARG A 418 -16.61 2.58 45.72
N ILE A 419 -17.66 1.78 45.88
CA ILE A 419 -18.78 1.70 44.94
C ILE A 419 -19.43 3.08 44.74
N THR A 420 -19.69 3.80 45.84
CA THR A 420 -20.28 5.13 45.79
C THR A 420 -19.39 6.12 45.03
N THR A 421 -18.08 6.05 45.25
CA THR A 421 -17.09 6.88 44.55
C THR A 421 -17.08 6.59 43.05
N LEU A 422 -17.04 5.31 42.66
CA LEU A 422 -17.05 4.89 41.25
C LEU A 422 -18.36 5.26 40.55
N LYS A 423 -19.51 5.11 41.22
CA LYS A 423 -20.81 5.56 40.69
C LYS A 423 -20.87 7.07 40.51
N ALA A 424 -20.28 7.84 41.43
CA ALA A 424 -20.19 9.29 41.29
C ALA A 424 -19.29 9.72 40.13
N GLU A 425 -18.12 9.08 39.98
CA GLU A 425 -17.20 9.29 38.86
C GLU A 425 -17.88 8.98 37.52
N MET A 426 -18.52 7.81 37.40
CA MET A 426 -19.24 7.40 36.19
C MET A 426 -20.31 8.42 35.81
N ARG A 427 -21.13 8.89 36.77
CA ARG A 427 -22.16 9.91 36.52
C ARG A 427 -21.57 11.23 36.03
N ARG A 428 -20.47 11.71 36.62
CA ARG A 428 -19.79 12.93 36.16
C ARG A 428 -19.29 12.81 34.72
N LYS A 429 -18.67 11.67 34.38
CA LYS A 429 -18.15 11.41 33.02
C LYS A 429 -19.27 11.33 31.97
N ILE A 430 -20.40 10.71 32.31
CA ILE A 430 -21.60 10.67 31.43
C ILE A 430 -22.17 12.08 31.26
N ALA A 431 -22.39 12.81 32.35
CA ALA A 431 -22.93 14.17 32.30
C ALA A 431 -22.07 15.13 31.48
N PHE A 432 -20.75 14.92 31.45
CA PHE A 432 -19.83 15.67 30.60
C PHE A 432 -20.15 15.48 29.10
N PHE A 433 -20.42 14.24 28.67
CA PHE A 433 -20.78 13.92 27.29
C PHE A 433 -22.19 14.38 26.91
N GLU A 434 -23.15 14.20 27.83
CA GLU A 434 -24.54 14.66 27.65
C GLU A 434 -24.61 16.19 27.52
N ALA A 435 -23.73 16.91 28.23
CA ALA A 435 -23.60 18.36 28.11
C ALA A 435 -22.83 18.83 26.86
N GLY A 436 -22.39 17.91 25.99
CA GLY A 436 -21.64 18.25 24.77
C GLY A 436 -20.22 18.79 25.01
N LYS A 437 -19.69 18.68 26.24
CA LYS A 437 -18.39 19.26 26.62
C LYS A 437 -17.18 18.57 25.98
N GLN A 438 -17.37 17.40 25.40
CA GLN A 438 -16.38 16.67 24.62
C GLN A 438 -16.10 17.30 23.26
N ALA A 439 -17.04 18.06 22.68
CA ALA A 439 -16.83 18.69 21.39
C ALA A 439 -15.63 19.64 21.45
N VAL A 440 -14.64 19.47 20.56
CA VAL A 440 -13.41 20.27 20.57
C VAL A 440 -13.30 21.23 19.40
N GLY A 441 -13.85 20.87 18.24
CA GLY A 441 -13.72 21.71 17.06
C GLY A 441 -14.21 21.05 15.79
N LYS A 442 -14.00 21.74 14.66
CA LYS A 442 -14.35 21.24 13.32
C LYS A 442 -13.12 21.22 12.42
N ILE A 443 -13.05 20.24 11.52
CA ILE A 443 -11.99 20.18 10.52
C ILE A 443 -12.05 21.48 9.71
N PHE A 444 -10.90 22.13 9.58
CA PHE A 444 -10.72 23.37 8.81
C PHE A 444 -9.98 23.11 7.51
N LEU A 445 -8.86 22.37 7.58
CA LEU A 445 -7.98 22.14 6.43
C LEU A 445 -7.26 20.81 6.56
N CYS A 446 -7.24 20.01 5.50
CA CYS A 446 -6.36 18.85 5.37
C CYS A 446 -5.95 18.63 3.90
N PRO A 447 -4.79 18.00 3.65
CA PRO A 447 -4.20 17.90 2.31
C PRO A 447 -4.71 16.70 1.49
N GLY A 448 -5.41 15.73 2.09
CA GLY A 448 -5.66 14.42 1.47
C GLY A 448 -4.37 13.58 1.38
N PHE A 449 -4.41 12.46 0.67
CA PHE A 449 -3.25 11.56 0.52
C PHE A 449 -2.40 11.86 -0.72
N LEU A 450 -2.99 12.43 -1.78
CA LEU A 450 -2.26 12.70 -3.03
C LEU A 450 -1.34 13.92 -2.97
N ARG A 451 -1.59 14.87 -2.06
CA ARG A 451 -0.78 16.09 -1.97
C ARG A 451 0.59 15.78 -1.37
N LYS A 452 1.64 16.18 -2.09
CA LYS A 452 3.04 16.01 -1.70
C LYS A 452 3.75 17.36 -1.53
N SER A 453 4.71 17.40 -0.61
CA SER A 453 5.67 18.50 -0.44
C SER A 453 7.08 17.91 -0.52
N ASN A 454 7.91 18.42 -1.44
CA ASN A 454 9.26 17.87 -1.71
C ASN A 454 9.25 16.33 -1.95
N GLY A 455 8.23 15.83 -2.64
CA GLY A 455 8.04 14.40 -2.90
C GLY A 455 7.50 13.58 -1.71
N ARG A 456 7.40 14.17 -0.51
CA ARG A 456 6.87 13.52 0.70
C ARG A 456 5.37 13.74 0.80
N ARG A 457 4.66 12.68 1.19
CA ARG A 457 3.22 12.74 1.51
C ARG A 457 2.98 13.67 2.69
N MET A 458 1.88 14.42 2.65
CA MET A 458 1.42 15.24 3.77
C MET A 458 0.33 14.50 4.55
N ASP A 459 0.53 14.25 5.85
CA ASP A 459 -0.46 13.61 6.73
C ASP A 459 -0.75 14.50 7.95
N TRP A 460 -1.48 15.58 7.73
CA TRP A 460 -1.88 16.52 8.77
C TRP A 460 -3.29 17.04 8.56
N ALA A 461 -3.98 17.42 9.63
CA ALA A 461 -5.26 18.10 9.61
C ALA A 461 -5.25 19.22 10.65
N LEU A 462 -5.81 20.36 10.27
CA LEU A 462 -6.09 21.49 11.16
C LEU A 462 -7.54 21.44 11.59
N ILE A 463 -7.77 21.42 12.89
CA ILE A 463 -9.10 21.48 13.51
C ILE A 463 -9.26 22.85 14.13
N SER A 464 -10.23 23.63 13.67
CA SER A 464 -10.57 24.92 14.29
C SER A 464 -11.12 24.65 15.69
N VAL A 465 -10.46 25.19 16.71
CA VAL A 465 -10.88 25.02 18.11
C VAL A 465 -12.19 25.78 18.33
N ASP A 466 -13.15 25.14 18.99
CA ASP A 466 -14.40 25.76 19.38
C ASP A 466 -14.16 26.84 20.44
N LYS A 467 -14.83 27.99 20.34
CA LYS A 467 -14.68 29.09 21.31
C LYS A 467 -15.08 28.69 22.73
N SER A 468 -15.93 27.68 22.88
CA SER A 468 -16.35 27.14 24.18
C SER A 468 -15.29 26.28 24.87
N ARG A 469 -14.20 25.91 24.16
CA ARG A 469 -13.13 25.08 24.72
C ARG A 469 -11.90 25.90 25.03
N ALA A 470 -11.48 25.81 26.29
CA ALA A 470 -10.15 26.25 26.68
C ALA A 470 -9.10 25.28 26.15
N TRP A 471 -7.89 25.78 25.93
CA TRP A 471 -6.76 24.98 25.46
C TRP A 471 -5.48 25.44 26.15
N SER A 472 -4.51 24.55 26.22
CA SER A 472 -3.18 24.84 26.73
C SER A 472 -2.12 24.13 25.88
N ASN A 473 -1.11 24.91 25.48
CA ASN A 473 0.07 24.39 24.80
C ASN A 473 1.22 24.12 25.78
N SER A 474 0.93 24.03 27.08
CA SER A 474 1.91 23.61 28.09
C SER A 474 2.39 22.20 27.80
N LEU A 475 3.70 22.00 27.89
CA LEU A 475 4.29 20.67 27.81
C LEU A 475 3.83 19.80 29.00
N PRO A 476 3.73 18.47 28.81
CA PRO A 476 3.46 17.53 29.90
C PRO A 476 4.49 17.68 31.03
N GLY A 477 4.05 17.47 32.27
CA GLY A 477 4.89 17.62 33.47
C GLY A 477 5.92 16.50 33.60
N VAL A 478 6.90 16.66 34.51
CA VAL A 478 7.98 15.68 34.70
C VAL A 478 7.45 14.25 34.96
N ASP A 479 6.36 14.14 35.70
CA ASP A 479 5.72 12.85 36.01
C ASP A 479 5.17 12.13 34.75
N ASP A 480 4.79 12.88 33.72
CA ASP A 480 4.33 12.31 32.45
C ASP A 480 5.48 11.64 31.67
N TRP A 481 6.73 11.97 32.01
CA TRP A 481 7.96 11.43 31.41
C TRP A 481 8.66 10.40 32.31
N ILE A 482 8.07 10.01 33.44
CA ILE A 482 8.75 9.20 34.48
C ILE A 482 9.21 7.82 34.00
N HIS A 483 8.56 7.28 32.97
CA HIS A 483 8.91 5.98 32.39
C HIS A 483 10.12 6.04 31.43
N MET A 484 10.60 7.23 31.11
CA MET A 484 11.82 7.41 30.33
C MET A 484 13.04 7.49 31.26
N SER A 485 14.18 7.00 30.79
CA SER A 485 15.45 7.16 31.52
C SER A 485 15.72 8.65 31.78
N GLU A 486 16.46 8.98 32.85
CA GLU A 486 16.70 10.38 33.22
C GLU A 486 17.37 11.18 32.10
N ASP A 487 18.31 10.57 31.37
CA ASP A 487 18.98 11.15 30.20
C ASP A 487 18.05 11.33 28.98
N ALA A 488 16.86 10.75 29.01
CA ALA A 488 15.85 10.83 27.96
C ALA A 488 14.68 11.75 28.33
N LYS A 489 14.65 12.34 29.54
CA LYS A 489 13.64 13.34 29.90
C LYS A 489 13.90 14.65 29.14
N PRO A 490 12.86 15.35 28.66
CA PRO A 490 13.01 16.62 27.95
C PRO A 490 13.33 17.74 28.94
N SER A 491 14.57 17.77 29.44
CA SER A 491 15.14 18.95 30.10
C SER A 491 15.76 19.91 29.08
N HIS A 492 16.02 19.42 27.86
CA HIS A 492 16.69 20.12 26.76
C HIS A 492 16.01 19.82 25.40
N THR A 493 16.01 20.79 24.48
CA THR A 493 15.75 20.60 23.04
C THR A 493 16.92 21.21 22.26
N TYR A 494 17.47 20.50 21.27
CA TYR A 494 18.65 20.97 20.50
C TYR A 494 19.87 21.30 21.38
N SER A 495 20.11 20.52 22.44
CA SER A 495 21.18 20.76 23.44
C SER A 495 21.05 22.07 24.24
N VAL A 496 19.87 22.70 24.23
CA VAL A 496 19.55 23.91 25.01
C VAL A 496 18.46 23.58 26.02
N PRO A 497 18.54 24.04 27.28
CA PRO A 497 17.46 23.86 28.25
C PRO A 497 16.14 24.38 27.70
N ILE A 498 15.04 23.66 27.94
CA ILE A 498 13.71 24.11 27.51
C ILE A 498 13.39 25.43 28.22
N LYS A 499 13.56 26.52 27.49
CA LYS A 499 13.12 27.87 27.82
C LYS A 499 12.10 28.28 26.76
N ASP A 500 11.19 29.18 27.08
CA ASP A 500 10.29 29.77 26.08
C ASP A 500 11.13 30.28 24.90
N PRO A 501 10.92 29.77 23.67
CA PRO A 501 11.77 30.14 22.54
C PRO A 501 11.56 31.62 22.23
N SER A 502 12.64 32.41 22.35
CA SER A 502 12.63 33.84 22.01
C SER A 502 12.70 34.09 20.50
N ARG A 503 12.91 33.05 19.68
CA ARG A 503 13.03 33.11 18.22
C ARG A 503 12.44 31.85 17.57
N SER A 504 11.96 32.01 16.33
CA SER A 504 11.58 30.88 15.46
C SER A 504 12.81 30.04 15.14
N LEU A 505 12.64 28.73 14.94
CA LEU A 505 13.70 27.83 14.44
C LEU A 505 14.12 28.27 13.04
N GLU A 506 15.23 29.00 12.95
CA GLU A 506 15.87 29.35 11.68
C GLU A 506 16.86 28.23 11.33
N GLU A 507 16.47 27.42 10.34
CA GLU A 507 17.16 26.25 9.77
C GLU A 507 17.10 24.91 10.54
N PRO A 508 16.63 23.80 9.91
CA PRO A 508 16.53 22.47 10.52
C PRO A 508 17.86 21.68 10.52
N LYS A 509 19.01 22.34 10.66
CA LYS A 509 20.29 21.63 10.74
C LYS A 509 20.51 21.15 12.17
N ASP A 510 20.67 19.84 12.31
CA ASP A 510 20.90 19.13 13.57
C ASP A 510 19.77 19.26 14.60
N LEU A 511 18.58 18.78 14.22
CA LEU A 511 17.42 18.74 15.11
C LEU A 511 17.61 17.89 16.39
N GLY A 512 18.72 17.17 16.50
CA GLY A 512 19.05 16.33 17.65
C GLY A 512 17.98 15.30 17.97
N ARG A 513 17.84 14.99 19.26
CA ARG A 513 16.82 14.09 19.78
C ARG A 513 15.44 14.74 19.74
N VAL A 514 14.47 14.05 19.14
CA VAL A 514 13.08 14.48 19.01
C VAL A 514 12.23 13.80 20.07
N TYR A 515 11.33 14.57 20.68
CA TYR A 515 10.40 14.09 21.69
C TYR A 515 8.97 14.11 21.15
N LYS A 516 8.21 13.08 21.47
CA LYS A 516 6.79 12.96 21.12
C LYS A 516 6.02 12.52 22.34
N PHE A 517 4.93 13.23 22.63
CA PHE A 517 3.97 12.81 23.64
C PHE A 517 2.66 12.38 22.97
N GLY A 518 2.33 11.09 23.08
CA GLY A 518 1.16 10.50 22.42
C GLY A 518 0.10 10.01 23.41
N THR A 519 -1.17 10.05 23.02
CA THR A 519 -2.26 9.57 23.89
C THR A 519 -2.18 8.08 24.20
N VAL A 520 -1.65 7.27 23.27
CA VAL A 520 -1.42 5.82 23.47
C VAL A 520 0.00 5.55 23.96
N THR A 521 1.01 6.14 23.32
CA THR A 521 2.43 5.82 23.53
C THR A 521 3.06 6.55 24.71
N LYS A 522 2.36 7.54 25.30
CA LYS A 522 2.93 8.47 26.30
C LYS A 522 4.19 9.15 25.77
N GLY A 523 5.09 9.56 26.67
CA GLY A 523 6.38 10.14 26.32
C GLY A 523 7.25 9.13 25.57
N THR A 524 7.68 9.52 24.39
CA THR A 524 8.59 8.76 23.52
C THR A 524 9.66 9.69 22.99
N THR A 525 10.82 9.12 22.66
CA THR A 525 11.95 9.83 22.05
C THR A 525 12.36 9.11 20.78
N GLY A 526 12.95 9.84 19.85
CA GLY A 526 13.58 9.29 18.65
C GLY A 526 14.55 10.27 18.05
N ASP A 527 15.12 9.91 16.90
CA ASP A 527 16.03 10.75 16.15
C ASP A 527 15.39 11.15 14.81
N TYR A 528 15.68 12.36 14.35
CA TYR A 528 15.20 12.84 13.07
C TYR A 528 16.06 12.27 11.91
N SER A 529 15.44 11.55 10.99
CA SER A 529 16.07 11.12 9.74
C SER A 529 15.61 11.96 8.55
N HIS A 530 16.56 12.28 7.67
CA HIS A 530 16.28 12.99 6.41
C HIS A 530 15.99 12.04 5.25
N ASP A 531 16.27 10.75 5.41
CA ASP A 531 16.16 9.76 4.36
C ASP A 531 14.69 9.56 3.95
N GLN A 532 14.42 9.53 2.64
CA GLN A 532 13.07 9.32 2.12
C GLN A 532 12.77 7.83 2.07
N GLU A 533 11.59 7.43 2.53
CA GLU A 533 11.13 6.05 2.45
C GLU A 533 9.94 5.98 1.50
N ASP A 534 9.89 4.94 0.66
CA ASP A 534 8.66 4.61 -0.05
C ASP A 534 7.83 3.76 0.90
N VAL A 535 6.61 4.21 1.22
CA VAL A 535 5.69 3.48 2.09
C VAL A 535 4.29 3.51 1.47
N MET A 536 3.73 2.33 1.23
CA MET A 536 2.32 2.13 0.88
C MET A 536 1.53 1.88 2.15
N LEU A 537 0.34 2.47 2.20
CA LEU A 537 -0.40 2.59 3.45
C LEU A 537 -1.76 1.97 3.24
N ARG A 538 -2.25 1.20 4.20
CA ARG A 538 -3.46 0.42 3.93
C ARG A 538 -4.65 1.30 3.52
N ASP A 539 -4.68 2.49 4.10
CA ASP A 539 -5.70 3.50 3.84
C ASP A 539 -5.68 4.07 2.42
N ASP A 540 -4.55 4.00 1.68
CA ASP A 540 -4.41 4.51 0.31
C ASP A 540 -4.48 3.45 -0.79
N GLU A 541 -4.72 2.18 -0.45
CA GLU A 541 -4.83 1.08 -1.43
C GLU A 541 -5.91 1.37 -2.50
N HIS A 542 -6.99 2.06 -2.13
CA HIS A 542 -8.04 2.49 -3.06
C HIS A 542 -7.60 3.60 -4.02
N LEU A 543 -6.56 4.36 -3.67
CA LEU A 543 -5.93 5.35 -4.53
C LEU A 543 -4.94 4.70 -5.49
N ASP A 544 -4.42 3.52 -5.15
CA ASP A 544 -3.57 2.72 -6.04
C ASP A 544 -4.35 2.07 -7.18
N GLU A 545 -5.68 2.00 -7.14
CA GLU A 545 -6.47 1.80 -8.37
C GLU A 545 -6.28 2.97 -9.35
N ALA A 546 -6.11 4.20 -8.88
CA ALA A 546 -5.76 5.35 -9.72
C ALA A 546 -4.24 5.48 -9.99
N GLY A 547 -3.40 4.93 -9.10
CA GLY A 547 -1.94 4.89 -9.23
C GLY A 547 -1.41 3.80 -10.17
N ARG A 548 -2.08 2.64 -10.25
CA ARG A 548 -1.70 1.52 -11.14
C ARG A 548 -1.94 1.80 -12.62
N TYR A 549 -2.77 2.79 -12.96
CA TYR A 549 -3.02 3.22 -14.35
C TYR A 549 -2.38 4.57 -14.71
N GLN A 550 -1.37 5.04 -13.95
CA GLN A 550 -0.35 5.96 -14.49
C GLN A 550 0.57 5.22 -15.48
N LEU A 551 -0.02 4.48 -16.44
CA LEU A 551 0.65 4.03 -17.64
C LEU A 551 1.03 5.28 -18.43
N ARG A 552 2.27 5.71 -18.22
CA ARG A 552 3.08 6.62 -19.04
C ARG A 552 2.32 7.17 -20.25
N VAL A 553 1.71 8.35 -20.10
CA VAL A 553 1.37 9.19 -21.25
C VAL A 553 2.69 9.63 -21.86
N TYR A 554 3.20 8.84 -22.80
CA TYR A 554 4.39 9.20 -23.56
C TYR A 554 4.07 10.46 -24.37
N LYS A 555 4.84 11.54 -24.13
CA LYS A 555 4.80 12.76 -24.95
C LYS A 555 4.99 12.40 -26.43
N ARG A 556 4.31 13.12 -27.35
CA ARG A 556 4.36 12.90 -28.82
C ARG A 556 5.76 12.66 -29.41
N TRP A 557 6.82 13.18 -28.81
CA TRP A 557 8.20 12.94 -29.25
C TRP A 557 8.66 11.48 -29.13
N HIS A 558 8.10 10.70 -28.20
CA HIS A 558 8.41 9.27 -28.07
C HIS A 558 7.92 8.47 -29.29
N LEU A 559 6.75 8.80 -29.85
CA LEU A 559 6.24 8.17 -31.08
C LEU A 559 7.19 8.41 -32.27
N TRP A 560 7.75 9.62 -32.37
CA TRP A 560 8.77 9.94 -33.37
C TRP A 560 10.07 9.15 -33.14
N VAL A 561 10.51 8.99 -31.90
CA VAL A 561 11.69 8.17 -31.57
C VAL A 561 11.46 6.71 -31.94
N TYR A 562 10.30 6.14 -31.62
CA TYR A 562 9.98 4.76 -32.00
C TYR A 562 9.90 4.56 -33.51
N ALA A 563 9.34 5.54 -34.25
CA ALA A 563 9.31 5.49 -35.70
C ALA A 563 10.72 5.53 -36.31
N VAL A 564 11.59 6.42 -35.82
CA VAL A 564 13.00 6.51 -36.26
C VAL A 564 13.77 5.23 -35.96
N VAL A 565 13.60 4.67 -34.75
CA VAL A 565 14.23 3.38 -34.38
C VAL A 565 13.72 2.25 -35.28
N GLY A 566 12.42 2.20 -35.58
CA GLY A 566 11.84 1.22 -36.50
C GLY A 566 12.43 1.31 -37.91
N ILE A 567 12.60 2.52 -38.46
CA ILE A 567 13.22 2.75 -39.77
C ILE A 567 14.67 2.28 -39.79
N ILE A 568 15.44 2.57 -38.72
CA ILE A 568 16.85 2.15 -38.62
C ILE A 568 16.96 0.62 -38.58
N ILE A 569 16.15 -0.05 -37.76
CA ILE A 569 16.16 -1.51 -37.64
C ILE A 569 15.77 -2.15 -38.97
N GLN A 570 14.67 -1.69 -39.58
CA GLN A 570 14.16 -2.26 -40.82
C GLN A 570 15.13 -2.00 -42.00
N GLY A 571 15.79 -0.84 -42.03
CA GLY A 571 16.87 -0.57 -42.97
C GLY A 571 18.09 -1.48 -42.75
N GLY A 572 18.47 -1.73 -41.50
CA GLY A 572 19.54 -2.65 -41.14
C GLY A 572 19.29 -4.08 -41.63
N VAL A 573 18.05 -4.57 -41.52
CA VAL A 573 17.65 -5.90 -42.03
C VAL A 573 17.80 -5.98 -43.56
N LEU A 574 17.39 -4.95 -44.31
CA LEU A 574 17.53 -4.93 -45.76
C LEU A 574 19.00 -4.88 -46.21
N VAL A 575 19.83 -4.13 -45.50
CA VAL A 575 21.29 -4.09 -45.74
C VAL A 575 21.92 -5.44 -45.45
N TYR A 576 21.54 -6.08 -44.34
CA TYR A 576 21.98 -7.44 -43.99
C TYR A 576 21.64 -8.46 -45.07
N PHE A 577 20.44 -8.41 -45.65
CA PHE A 577 20.03 -9.28 -46.77
C PHE A 577 20.91 -9.10 -48.01
N GLY A 578 21.32 -7.88 -48.34
CA GLY A 578 22.26 -7.61 -49.43
C GLY A 578 23.68 -8.14 -49.16
N PHE A 579 24.19 -7.92 -47.94
CA PHE A 579 25.54 -8.35 -47.56
C PHE A 579 25.72 -9.87 -47.56
N VAL A 580 24.73 -10.60 -47.03
CA VAL A 580 24.76 -12.08 -46.92
C VAL A 580 24.73 -12.79 -48.27
N THR A 581 24.29 -12.11 -49.33
CA THR A 581 23.99 -12.76 -50.61
C THR A 581 24.83 -12.27 -51.79
N GLN A 582 25.20 -10.99 -51.82
CA GLN A 582 25.98 -10.40 -52.92
C GLN A 582 27.47 -10.23 -52.62
N TYR A 583 27.87 -10.21 -51.34
CA TYR A 583 29.26 -9.99 -50.96
C TYR A 583 30.07 -11.29 -51.03
N ARG A 584 31.10 -11.33 -51.90
CA ARG A 584 31.84 -12.55 -52.29
C ARG A 584 32.48 -13.32 -51.12
N SER A 585 32.76 -12.66 -49.99
CA SER A 585 33.35 -13.29 -48.80
C SER A 585 32.35 -13.88 -47.79
N LEU A 586 31.05 -13.60 -47.94
CA LEU A 586 30.00 -13.93 -46.95
C LEU A 586 28.77 -14.61 -47.57
N ARG A 587 28.90 -15.17 -48.79
CA ARG A 587 27.81 -15.93 -49.44
C ARG A 587 27.43 -17.15 -48.62
N PHE A 588 26.38 -17.01 -47.80
CA PHE A 588 25.81 -18.15 -47.10
C PHE A 588 25.03 -19.01 -48.10
N GLU A 589 25.32 -20.30 -48.10
CA GLU A 589 24.63 -21.29 -48.91
C GLU A 589 23.38 -21.76 -48.18
N LYS A 590 22.26 -21.88 -48.89
CA LYS A 590 21.05 -22.51 -48.38
C LYS A 590 21.10 -24.00 -48.76
N GLU A 591 21.18 -24.86 -47.75
CA GLU A 591 21.20 -26.33 -47.92
C GLU A 591 22.31 -26.84 -48.88
N GLY A 592 23.49 -26.21 -48.85
CA GLY A 592 24.63 -26.58 -49.71
C GLY A 592 24.53 -26.10 -51.16
N SER A 593 23.59 -25.19 -51.45
CA SER A 593 23.45 -24.52 -52.74
C SER A 593 23.43 -23.00 -52.59
N PRO A 594 23.88 -22.23 -53.60
CA PRO A 594 23.78 -20.77 -53.56
C PRO A 594 22.33 -20.32 -53.38
N VAL A 595 22.10 -19.31 -52.52
CA VAL A 595 20.78 -18.68 -52.35
C VAL A 595 20.20 -18.34 -53.73
N GLU A 596 18.95 -18.75 -53.96
CA GLU A 596 18.30 -18.60 -55.24
C GLU A 596 18.27 -17.11 -55.65
N GLY A 597 18.67 -16.79 -56.88
CA GLY A 597 18.92 -15.42 -57.32
C GLY A 597 17.71 -14.48 -57.22
N TYR A 598 16.50 -15.03 -57.08
CA TYR A 598 15.28 -14.26 -56.88
C TYR A 598 14.99 -13.92 -55.41
N ALA A 599 15.58 -14.63 -54.44
CA ALA A 599 15.18 -14.56 -53.02
C ALA A 599 15.38 -13.16 -52.41
N VAL A 600 16.55 -12.57 -52.62
CA VAL A 600 16.94 -11.25 -52.11
C VAL A 600 16.19 -10.10 -52.78
N PRO A 601 16.16 -9.99 -54.12
CA PRO A 601 15.39 -8.94 -54.76
C PRO A 601 13.90 -9.05 -54.41
N LEU A 602 13.35 -10.27 -54.23
CA LEU A 602 11.96 -10.46 -53.84
C LEU A 602 11.69 -10.09 -52.36
N ALA A 603 12.61 -10.40 -51.43
CA ALA A 603 12.50 -10.00 -50.03
C ALA A 603 12.58 -8.48 -49.83
N ILE A 604 13.50 -7.82 -50.54
CA ILE A 604 13.66 -6.35 -50.51
C ILE A 604 12.45 -5.68 -51.16
N THR A 605 12.08 -6.10 -52.37
CA THR A 605 10.94 -5.53 -53.11
C THR A 605 9.64 -5.75 -52.35
N GLY A 606 9.44 -6.93 -51.75
CA GLY A 606 8.28 -7.22 -50.91
C GLY A 606 8.20 -6.34 -49.67
N SER A 607 9.33 -6.11 -48.99
CA SER A 607 9.39 -5.24 -47.81
C SER A 607 9.09 -3.76 -48.14
N VAL A 608 9.60 -3.28 -49.29
CA VAL A 608 9.34 -1.92 -49.77
C VAL A 608 7.88 -1.76 -50.20
N LEU A 609 7.33 -2.72 -50.95
CA LEU A 609 5.92 -2.71 -51.34
C LEU A 609 5.00 -2.75 -50.12
N LEU A 610 5.31 -3.56 -49.10
CA LEU A 610 4.55 -3.59 -47.86
C LEU A 610 4.56 -2.24 -47.14
N MET A 611 5.73 -1.59 -47.05
CA MET A 611 5.85 -0.25 -46.47
C MET A 611 4.99 0.77 -47.23
N ILE A 612 5.07 0.77 -48.57
CA ILE A 612 4.29 1.68 -49.43
C ILE A 612 2.79 1.43 -49.26
N GLY A 613 2.36 0.18 -49.26
CA GLY A 613 0.96 -0.19 -49.04
C GLY A 613 0.44 0.29 -47.69
N MET A 614 1.23 0.14 -46.61
CA MET A 614 0.87 0.64 -45.28
C MET A 614 0.81 2.16 -45.21
N LEU A 615 1.69 2.87 -45.93
CA LEU A 615 1.65 4.33 -46.02
C LEU A 615 0.41 4.82 -46.78
N ILE A 616 0.05 4.15 -47.89
CA ILE A 616 -1.18 4.45 -48.64
C ILE A 616 -2.40 4.21 -47.75
N CYS A 617 -2.46 3.08 -47.04
CA CYS A 617 -3.54 2.78 -46.10
C CYS A 617 -3.62 3.80 -44.96
N SER A 618 -2.50 4.24 -44.41
CA SER A 618 -2.46 5.28 -43.38
C SER A 618 -2.98 6.62 -43.90
N ARG A 619 -2.57 7.02 -45.11
CA ARG A 619 -3.05 8.26 -45.77
C ARG A 619 -4.53 8.21 -46.09
N VAL A 620 -5.04 7.05 -46.50
CA VAL A 620 -6.47 6.80 -46.73
C VAL A 620 -7.27 6.94 -45.44
N VAL A 621 -6.76 6.40 -44.32
CA VAL A 621 -7.41 6.54 -43.01
C VAL A 621 -7.46 8.01 -42.60
N GLU A 622 -6.34 8.73 -42.73
CA GLU A 622 -6.23 10.15 -42.40
C GLU A 622 -7.11 11.04 -43.30
N SER A 623 -7.18 10.75 -44.60
CA SER A 623 -7.96 11.54 -45.57
C SER A 623 -9.45 11.15 -45.60
N GLY A 624 -9.80 9.95 -45.13
CA GLY A 624 -11.18 9.44 -45.08
C GLY A 624 -11.94 9.79 -43.80
N SER A 625 -11.25 10.38 -42.82
CA SER A 625 -11.81 10.83 -41.56
C SER A 625 -11.96 12.34 -41.52
N ASN A 626 -13.19 12.82 -41.30
CA ASN A 626 -13.41 14.18 -40.84
C ASN A 626 -13.28 14.19 -39.32
N GLU A 627 -12.17 14.74 -38.84
CA GLU A 627 -11.92 14.94 -37.42
C GLU A 627 -12.53 16.27 -36.99
N ILE A 628 -13.58 16.22 -36.17
CA ILE A 628 -14.15 17.41 -35.55
C ILE A 628 -13.66 17.44 -34.11
N VAL A 629 -12.88 18.46 -33.79
CA VAL A 629 -12.39 18.71 -32.43
C VAL A 629 -13.34 19.70 -31.76
N HIS A 630 -14.15 19.23 -30.83
CA HIS A 630 -14.99 20.07 -30.00
C HIS A 630 -14.21 20.50 -28.77
N GLU A 631 -13.93 21.81 -28.65
CA GLU A 631 -13.22 22.40 -27.54
C GLU A 631 -14.17 23.25 -26.67
N VAL A 632 -14.09 23.09 -25.35
CA VAL A 632 -14.88 23.87 -24.39
C VAL A 632 -14.34 25.31 -24.36
N THR A 633 -14.98 26.21 -25.12
CA THR A 633 -14.65 27.65 -25.17
C THR A 633 -15.61 28.44 -24.29
N ASP A 634 -15.37 28.44 -22.98
CA ASP A 634 -15.93 29.48 -22.11
C ASP A 634 -14.78 30.15 -21.36
N ALA A 635 -14.47 31.38 -21.78
CA ALA A 635 -13.35 32.16 -21.29
C ALA A 635 -13.63 32.89 -19.97
N SER A 636 -14.77 32.63 -19.31
CA SER A 636 -15.25 33.51 -18.23
C SER A 636 -15.47 32.88 -16.86
N THR A 637 -15.31 31.56 -16.68
CA THR A 637 -15.44 30.96 -15.34
C THR A 637 -14.50 29.78 -15.11
N GLU A 638 -14.02 29.65 -13.88
CA GLU A 638 -13.07 28.66 -13.37
C GLU A 638 -13.20 27.25 -13.98
N ARG A 639 -12.05 26.63 -14.31
CA ARG A 639 -11.83 25.28 -14.85
C ARG A 639 -12.66 24.17 -14.17
N THR A 640 -13.96 24.06 -14.46
CA THR A 640 -14.85 23.06 -13.83
C THR A 640 -15.70 22.26 -14.83
N THR A 641 -15.76 22.64 -16.11
CA THR A 641 -16.53 21.90 -17.13
C THR A 641 -15.63 21.00 -17.96
N ALA A 642 -15.88 19.69 -17.92
CA ALA A 642 -15.16 18.68 -18.69
C ALA A 642 -16.14 17.77 -19.43
N LEU A 643 -15.78 17.34 -20.64
CA LEU A 643 -16.56 16.37 -21.41
C LEU A 643 -16.30 14.95 -20.89
N ALA A 644 -17.37 14.23 -20.55
CA ALA A 644 -17.34 12.82 -20.19
C ALA A 644 -17.89 11.98 -21.36
N MET A 645 -17.05 11.12 -21.95
CA MET A 645 -17.42 10.25 -23.06
C MET A 645 -17.43 8.80 -22.57
N VAL A 646 -18.56 8.11 -22.62
CA VAL A 646 -18.68 6.73 -22.13
C VAL A 646 -18.82 5.77 -23.32
N CYS A 647 -17.83 4.91 -23.53
CA CYS A 647 -17.84 3.87 -24.55
C CYS A 647 -18.25 2.53 -23.94
N LEU A 648 -19.29 1.91 -24.48
CA LEU A 648 -19.77 0.59 -24.05
C LEU A 648 -19.15 -0.49 -24.94
N GLN A 649 -18.23 -1.29 -24.40
CA GLN A 649 -17.73 -2.49 -25.06
C GLN A 649 -18.65 -3.67 -24.72
N LYS A 650 -19.31 -4.24 -25.72
CA LYS A 650 -20.13 -5.45 -25.56
C LYS A 650 -19.23 -6.69 -25.52
N GLN A 651 -19.67 -7.72 -24.79
CA GLN A 651 -18.96 -9.01 -24.72
C GLN A 651 -18.76 -9.59 -26.12
N ARG A 652 -17.53 -10.00 -26.44
CA ARG A 652 -17.19 -10.60 -27.74
C ARG A 652 -15.95 -11.49 -27.64
N THR A 653 -15.97 -12.59 -28.37
CA THR A 653 -14.78 -13.43 -28.59
C THR A 653 -14.14 -13.02 -29.91
N VAL A 654 -12.83 -12.76 -29.90
CA VAL A 654 -12.04 -12.50 -31.11
C VAL A 654 -10.90 -13.51 -31.15
N ALA A 655 -10.97 -14.43 -32.11
CA ALA A 655 -10.09 -15.60 -32.19
C ALA A 655 -10.13 -16.45 -30.90
N ASP A 656 -8.98 -16.67 -30.26
CA ASP A 656 -8.82 -17.41 -29.01
C ASP A 656 -8.94 -16.54 -27.76
N GLN A 657 -9.15 -15.23 -27.91
CA GLN A 657 -9.26 -14.29 -26.79
C GLN A 657 -10.72 -13.92 -26.51
N PHE A 658 -11.10 -14.04 -25.24
CA PHE A 658 -12.45 -13.76 -24.76
C PHE A 658 -12.50 -12.40 -24.04
N PHE A 659 -13.26 -11.46 -24.58
CA PHE A 659 -13.44 -10.13 -23.99
C PHE A 659 -14.85 -9.99 -23.38
N GLN A 660 -14.91 -9.70 -22.08
CA GLN A 660 -16.15 -9.43 -21.37
C GLN A 660 -16.74 -8.05 -21.73
N SER A 661 -18.01 -7.83 -21.39
CA SER A 661 -18.63 -6.51 -21.54
C SER A 661 -18.03 -5.53 -20.53
N ALA A 662 -17.58 -4.38 -21.00
CA ALA A 662 -16.94 -3.35 -20.19
C ALA A 662 -17.46 -1.96 -20.56
N VAL A 663 -17.49 -1.05 -19.59
CA VAL A 663 -17.75 0.37 -19.82
C VAL A 663 -16.42 1.10 -19.71
N ILE A 664 -16.04 1.78 -20.78
CA ILE A 664 -14.77 2.51 -20.91
C ILE A 664 -15.10 4.00 -20.83
N TYR A 665 -14.60 4.69 -19.82
CA TYR A 665 -14.78 6.13 -19.64
C TYR A 665 -13.43 6.81 -19.39
N PRO A 666 -13.24 8.08 -19.81
CA PRO A 666 -12.00 8.80 -19.60
C PRO A 666 -11.85 9.15 -18.12
N GLU A 667 -10.70 8.78 -17.54
CA GLU A 667 -10.39 9.01 -16.13
C GLU A 667 -9.97 10.46 -15.81
N THR A 668 -9.68 11.26 -16.85
CA THR A 668 -9.31 12.68 -16.70
C THR A 668 -10.32 13.58 -17.42
N PRO A 669 -10.62 14.76 -16.84
CA PRO A 669 -11.47 15.75 -17.50
C PRO A 669 -10.88 16.14 -18.86
N ARG A 670 -11.62 15.86 -19.93
CA ARG A 670 -11.23 16.20 -21.31
C ARG A 670 -11.89 17.52 -21.68
N PHE A 671 -11.06 18.50 -22.06
CA PHE A 671 -11.51 19.81 -22.53
C PHE A 671 -11.63 19.88 -24.06
N GLN A 672 -11.15 18.82 -24.73
CA GLN A 672 -11.24 18.61 -26.16
C GLN A 672 -11.74 17.18 -26.39
N VAL A 673 -12.80 17.03 -27.18
CA VAL A 673 -13.26 15.73 -27.68
C VAL A 673 -13.06 15.74 -29.18
N CYS A 674 -12.22 14.83 -29.66
CA CYS A 674 -12.08 14.56 -31.08
C CYS A 674 -13.08 13.47 -31.45
N ALA A 675 -14.09 13.83 -32.22
CA ALA A 675 -14.97 12.87 -32.86
C ALA A 675 -14.49 12.73 -34.30
N SER A 676 -14.00 11.54 -34.64
CA SER A 676 -13.67 11.18 -36.02
C SER A 676 -14.89 10.51 -36.62
N THR A 677 -15.47 11.14 -37.63
CA THR A 677 -16.53 10.51 -38.44
C THR A 677 -15.96 10.20 -39.81
N ARG A 678 -16.30 9.03 -40.34
CA ARG A 678 -15.99 8.73 -41.74
C ARG A 678 -16.71 9.79 -42.58
N ALA A 679 -16.00 10.49 -43.45
CA ALA A 679 -16.57 11.59 -44.22
C ALA A 679 -17.73 11.15 -45.15
N ILE A 680 -17.89 9.84 -45.35
CA ILE A 680 -18.82 9.23 -46.31
C ILE A 680 -19.53 8.06 -45.63
N GLY A 681 -20.87 8.07 -45.63
CA GLY A 681 -21.72 7.03 -45.06
C GLY A 681 -21.66 5.70 -45.83
N ASN A 682 -22.19 4.63 -45.24
CA ASN A 682 -22.25 3.30 -45.86
C ASN A 682 -23.13 3.23 -47.12
N ASP A 683 -23.94 4.26 -47.35
CA ASP A 683 -24.84 4.50 -48.49
C ASP A 683 -24.23 5.41 -49.58
N GLY A 684 -22.98 5.85 -49.39
CA GLY A 684 -22.25 6.65 -50.39
C GLY A 684 -22.62 8.14 -50.43
N LYS A 685 -23.41 8.63 -49.47
CA LYS A 685 -23.72 10.06 -49.34
C LYS A 685 -22.91 10.71 -48.22
N GLN A 686 -22.57 11.98 -48.40
CA GLN A 686 -21.95 12.81 -47.37
C GLN A 686 -22.91 12.92 -46.17
N ALA A 687 -22.41 12.72 -44.96
CA ALA A 687 -23.27 12.74 -43.76
C ALA A 687 -23.74 14.17 -43.46
N ASP A 688 -25.05 14.43 -43.59
CA ASP A 688 -25.64 15.73 -43.27
C ASP A 688 -25.43 16.09 -41.79
N HIS A 689 -24.84 17.26 -41.56
CA HIS A 689 -24.61 17.82 -40.23
C HIS A 689 -25.93 18.07 -39.47
N ALA A 690 -26.25 17.21 -38.50
CA ALA A 690 -27.23 17.54 -37.46
C ALA A 690 -26.62 18.57 -36.47
N THR A 691 -26.74 19.86 -36.79
CA THR A 691 -26.61 20.95 -35.80
C THR A 691 -27.95 21.65 -35.64
N ALA A 692 -28.44 21.70 -34.41
CA ALA A 692 -29.65 22.43 -34.05
C ALA A 692 -29.44 23.95 -34.27
N GLY A 693 -30.25 24.51 -35.18
CA GLY A 693 -30.78 25.88 -35.09
C GLY A 693 -29.95 27.03 -35.66
N ARG A 694 -30.07 27.30 -36.97
CA ARG A 694 -30.66 28.56 -37.51
C ARG A 694 -30.85 28.44 -39.03
N HIS A 695 -32.11 28.49 -39.47
CA HIS A 695 -32.47 28.60 -40.89
C HIS A 695 -31.87 29.86 -41.53
N LYS A 696 -31.21 29.70 -42.68
CA LYS A 696 -31.39 30.56 -43.86
C LYS A 696 -31.41 29.70 -45.12
N PRO A 697 -32.37 29.88 -46.04
CA PRO A 697 -32.43 29.12 -47.29
C PRO A 697 -31.57 29.79 -48.37
N GLY A 698 -30.88 29.01 -49.21
CA GLY A 698 -30.11 29.59 -50.32
C GLY A 698 -29.32 28.61 -51.20
N ARG A 699 -30.03 27.87 -52.07
CA ARG A 699 -29.75 27.65 -53.51
C ARG A 699 -28.28 27.59 -54.01
N HIS A 700 -27.75 26.38 -54.24
CA HIS A 700 -26.99 25.93 -55.44
C HIS A 700 -26.49 24.48 -55.24
N GLY A 701 -27.20 23.48 -55.80
CA GLY A 701 -26.86 22.05 -55.65
C GLY A 701 -26.63 21.37 -57.01
N GLY A 702 -25.46 21.57 -57.62
CA GLY A 702 -25.16 20.90 -58.89
C GLY A 702 -23.68 20.69 -59.21
N GLU A 703 -22.79 21.56 -58.74
CA GLU A 703 -21.33 21.38 -58.92
C GLU A 703 -20.68 20.58 -57.78
N GLN A 704 -21.15 20.75 -56.55
CA GLN A 704 -20.53 20.16 -55.35
C GLN A 704 -20.67 18.63 -55.32
N GLU A 705 -21.82 18.12 -55.77
CA GLU A 705 -22.17 16.69 -55.77
C GLU A 705 -21.27 15.85 -56.70
N LYS A 706 -20.79 16.42 -57.83
CA LYS A 706 -19.89 15.72 -58.76
C LYS A 706 -18.45 15.62 -58.26
N THR A 707 -17.97 16.61 -57.51
CA THR A 707 -16.63 16.62 -56.91
C THR A 707 -16.51 15.63 -55.76
N ASP A 708 -17.58 15.43 -54.99
CA ASP A 708 -17.60 14.53 -53.84
C ASP A 708 -17.65 13.04 -54.26
N GLU A 709 -18.37 12.70 -55.33
CA GLU A 709 -18.35 11.33 -55.90
C GLU A 709 -16.97 10.94 -56.45
N ALA A 710 -16.25 11.86 -57.09
CA ALA A 710 -14.92 11.61 -57.63
C ALA A 710 -13.88 11.38 -56.52
N ALA A 711 -13.98 12.13 -55.41
CA ALA A 711 -13.10 11.98 -54.25
C ALA A 711 -13.35 10.66 -53.50
N ASP A 712 -14.62 10.24 -53.36
CA ASP A 712 -15.00 8.95 -52.76
C ASP A 712 -14.44 7.77 -53.57
N TRP A 713 -14.65 7.80 -54.89
CA TRP A 713 -14.14 6.76 -55.78
C TRP A 713 -12.61 6.66 -55.71
N LEU A 714 -11.92 7.80 -55.64
CA LEU A 714 -10.47 7.86 -55.50
C LEU A 714 -10.00 7.30 -54.15
N LEU A 715 -10.69 7.59 -53.04
CA LEU A 715 -10.36 7.07 -51.72
C LEU A 715 -10.58 5.55 -51.63
N LYS A 716 -11.70 5.04 -52.16
CA LYS A 716 -11.98 3.59 -52.25
C LYS A 716 -10.95 2.88 -53.11
N THR A 717 -10.61 3.46 -54.26
CA THR A 717 -9.58 2.92 -55.16
C THR A 717 -8.20 2.90 -54.49
N LEU A 718 -7.82 3.96 -53.77
CA LEU A 718 -6.57 4.00 -53.00
C LEU A 718 -6.55 2.99 -51.85
N THR A 719 -7.70 2.74 -51.19
CA THR A 719 -7.83 1.73 -50.13
C THR A 719 -7.58 0.33 -50.69
N SER A 720 -8.26 -0.01 -51.80
CA SER A 720 -8.10 -1.29 -52.48
C SER A 720 -6.68 -1.45 -53.02
N LEU A 721 -6.11 -0.40 -53.60
CA LEU A 721 -4.74 -0.38 -54.10
C LEU A 721 -3.74 -0.59 -52.96
N GLY A 722 -3.85 0.16 -51.85
CA GLY A 722 -2.98 0.02 -50.69
C GLY A 722 -3.04 -1.39 -50.11
N THR A 723 -4.25 -1.95 -49.97
CA THR A 723 -4.45 -3.32 -49.49
C THR A 723 -3.82 -4.35 -50.44
N PHE A 724 -4.04 -4.21 -51.74
CA PHE A 724 -3.48 -5.10 -52.75
C PHE A 724 -1.95 -5.03 -52.78
N VAL A 725 -1.39 -3.83 -52.72
CA VAL A 725 0.07 -3.60 -52.66
C VAL A 725 0.66 -4.19 -51.38
N SER A 726 -0.01 -4.04 -50.23
CA SER A 726 0.41 -4.68 -48.97
C SER A 726 0.38 -6.20 -49.06
N LEU A 727 -0.66 -6.81 -49.65
CA LEU A 727 -0.77 -8.25 -49.81
C LEU A 727 0.31 -8.82 -50.76
N LEU A 728 0.56 -8.14 -51.88
CA LEU A 728 1.68 -8.48 -52.77
C LEU A 728 3.03 -8.30 -52.07
N GLY A 729 3.17 -7.25 -51.27
CA GLY A 729 4.36 -6.99 -50.46
C GLY A 729 4.63 -8.11 -49.46
N ILE A 730 3.61 -8.54 -48.71
CA ILE A 730 3.70 -9.68 -47.76
C ILE A 730 4.04 -10.98 -48.51
N GLY A 731 3.34 -11.26 -49.61
CA GLY A 731 3.59 -12.46 -50.42
C GLY A 731 5.02 -12.51 -50.96
N GLY A 732 5.51 -11.41 -51.51
CA GLY A 732 6.88 -11.27 -52.00
C GLY A 732 7.92 -11.35 -50.88
N GLN A 733 7.69 -10.65 -49.76
CA GLN A 733 8.57 -10.67 -48.60
C GLN A 733 8.70 -12.09 -48.03
N PHE A 734 7.58 -12.78 -47.84
CA PHE A 734 7.58 -14.13 -47.28
C PHE A 734 8.20 -15.16 -48.23
N THR A 735 7.94 -15.05 -49.54
CA THR A 735 8.53 -15.94 -50.55
C THR A 735 10.03 -15.70 -50.67
N GLY A 736 10.47 -14.44 -50.64
CA GLY A 736 11.88 -14.05 -50.62
C GLY A 736 12.60 -14.59 -49.39
N LEU A 737 12.06 -14.37 -48.19
CA LEU A 737 12.61 -14.90 -46.93
C LEU A 737 12.70 -16.42 -46.93
N ARG A 738 11.69 -17.11 -47.46
CA ARG A 738 11.74 -18.57 -47.64
C ARG A 738 12.86 -19.02 -48.56
N GLY A 739 13.26 -18.21 -49.54
CA GLY A 739 14.38 -18.47 -50.44
C GLY A 739 15.76 -18.18 -49.83
N MET A 740 15.83 -17.50 -48.68
CA MET A 740 17.07 -17.12 -48.00
C MET A 740 17.55 -18.18 -47.00
N HIS A 741 18.79 -18.02 -46.53
CA HIS A 741 19.35 -18.84 -45.45
C HIS A 741 18.62 -18.61 -44.13
N TRP A 742 18.54 -19.60 -43.24
CA TRP A 742 17.75 -19.57 -42.00
C TRP A 742 18.14 -18.47 -40.99
N THR A 743 19.30 -17.84 -41.18
CA THR A 743 19.77 -16.70 -40.37
C THR A 743 19.19 -15.35 -40.82
N ALA A 744 18.52 -15.31 -41.97
CA ALA A 744 17.73 -14.18 -42.46
C ALA A 744 16.27 -14.35 -42.02
#